data_AF-A0A1D2U1A0-F1
#
_entry.id   AF-A0A1D2U1A0-F1
#
_cell.length_a   1.000
_cell.length_b   1.000
_cell.length_c   1.000
_cell.angle_alpha   90.00
_cell.angle_beta   90.00
_cell.angle_gamma   90.00
#
_symmetry.space_group_name_H-M   'P 1'
#
loop_
_entity.id
_entity.type
_entity.pdbx_description
1 polymer ?
#
loop_
_entity_poly.entity_id
_entity_poly.type
_entity_poly.pdbx_seq_one_letter_code
_entity_poly.pdbx_strand_id
1 'polypeptide(L)'
;MAVTFTRAETVNPGDPITARQLRSLVRAFNDRILWSIGDSAWRIAWGISALWRQMRNPADFQGLVFPSQFESFEVFHHVEPEQDYQYPLTGPGEPEGSNLGNPLNQFVFGNPALDNEENRLNSLVPLWLGTPPHPPTTPEEMWTLGKMQRGCIEPETGLQNVPALEAAQSIFQIVTPTYSPHGKSYGGYFPSPVELLTDCGDFENSGLGISSYEIKFTALREDVSTAGFHGSLSTVDGKAVITYAGTCPLGTDYTAEGHIVGMARLPFATLVAVNDGAGGYNVDSFPVADWIEGPYEGEGLLDHDDGQQINRAVWRFCLDFRGTPEQRKPDDFKIEEIAFDFQAFTERPYYLAPAAGRFSGDSLEAIYPTAQINLPANAGAVLQFDDGQSAHTPRSGFIFIGYFAKATKLAARTAVEAVDSTTGEVIASSTLDPDQDGNASALLFMEEGQTDAFFFRLNDLAASTGAGGALTVECAELLSYHPNWWDFYLLLRMSATDGGDLTASGVDGRGLDFDQALELWENYRDAGCIINGIGAGLRMTPDWVNDNPIYDAARRAAREMVRILPRRQFVSYEVSGGKSILRFLRYVDVPGLPGGTFDCFADIAPSATPVEPGELIEDEVYVVRGTGTVSYRGSNYSDGQSFTADATADFTADEGTSVFVKDGIRAKARKKGWSNRWCSFIQTKCYHPSESSIWKPEAYGDYFAWNQRCHFYSGSAGNARFRRHTTFNYRTNVTERDDGSGYDTELVAPSVQAQYISPEAPSGYNYADGANDLRFGSTEFFESCQIYQAPYEIESATVEFDGLGREIVKLVFNRRFDSHPDAPASFGQDPLSWDADALRAESYRTDDNAIREYALHQVDPSYQCVFRTGDSGTNSAVSFLPDNPFGSCFPHFFFVKLIPEPWEDDNESFESSDSRAVVDPLTQAETYLHYMCEGFIDDKTSLEITCKTGFGNLYDYRYKNLCFDAFGGASIGAFSLDVRADGPHGYGPLPNTWMYAEVFNRLAKAVNLLTRARVMLPFEVQCKTQNFSGTKEITPDWPTDMPVCSEGKYTVVWAGSPPDAGTLDSEDADWVECGLGASASSSGGIDLDNCTGSNGFLAYTHRQVTAYRVQLTTGYELAIPAAWRDQVASIGGFVGIYQSSTQQARCNDVTSADDADGCCPDYQTDPGLCGPDWWDTDLGKGWGGCGPYPVEEIAECRMLSAGTLDPGTPPDGAPFVGGHNTQSPPVRCGNSSGKSISISVLNDPGFFVTIPLVDLES
;
A
#
# COMPACT_ATOMS: atom_id res chain seq x y z
N MET A 1 -15.88 15.06 -19.34
CA MET A 1 -15.17 13.86 -19.82
C MET A 1 -15.48 12.73 -18.85
N ALA A 2 -15.59 11.49 -19.33
CA ALA A 2 -15.73 10.33 -18.45
C ALA A 2 -14.44 10.13 -17.63
N VAL A 3 -14.54 9.75 -16.36
CA VAL A 3 -13.37 9.41 -15.55
C VAL A 3 -12.87 8.03 -16.01
N THR A 4 -11.58 7.94 -16.32
CA THR A 4 -10.92 6.72 -16.80
C THR A 4 -9.54 6.65 -16.16
N PHE A 5 -8.99 5.44 -16.03
CA PHE A 5 -7.62 5.22 -15.57
C PHE A 5 -6.79 4.55 -16.67
N THR A 6 -5.54 4.97 -16.81
CA THR A 6 -4.59 4.29 -17.68
C THR A 6 -4.34 2.86 -17.17
N ARG A 7 -4.33 1.90 -18.09
CA ARG A 7 -3.87 0.53 -17.86
C ARG A 7 -2.35 0.50 -17.88
N ALA A 8 -1.75 -0.06 -16.84
CA ALA A 8 -0.32 -0.37 -16.84
C ALA A 8 -0.05 -1.58 -17.76
N GLU A 9 0.82 -1.42 -18.75
CA GLU A 9 1.25 -2.52 -19.62
C GLU A 9 2.14 -3.50 -18.85
N THR A 10 2.16 -4.77 -19.26
CA THR A 10 3.06 -5.81 -18.72
C THR A 10 4.17 -6.14 -19.71
N VAL A 11 5.31 -6.57 -19.22
CA VAL A 11 6.50 -6.95 -20.00
C VAL A 11 6.65 -8.48 -20.00
N ASN A 12 7.02 -9.10 -21.12
CA ASN A 12 7.25 -10.55 -21.09
C ASN A 12 8.51 -10.86 -20.25
N PRO A 13 8.57 -12.02 -19.56
CA PRO A 13 9.79 -12.44 -18.88
C PRO A 13 11.00 -12.45 -19.83
N GLY A 14 12.09 -11.79 -19.43
CA GLY A 14 13.34 -11.69 -20.20
C GLY A 14 13.41 -10.51 -21.18
N ASP A 15 12.29 -9.86 -21.52
CA ASP A 15 12.30 -8.65 -22.35
C ASP A 15 12.72 -7.42 -21.51
N PRO A 16 13.47 -6.45 -22.09
CA PRO A 16 13.79 -5.21 -21.41
C PRO A 16 12.54 -4.35 -21.21
N ILE A 17 12.53 -3.56 -20.13
CA ILE A 17 11.47 -2.58 -19.85
C ILE A 17 11.73 -1.34 -20.71
N THR A 18 10.76 -0.99 -21.56
CA THR A 18 10.82 0.21 -22.42
C THR A 18 10.31 1.46 -21.70
N ALA A 19 10.69 2.64 -22.21
CA ALA A 19 10.19 3.93 -21.70
C ALA A 19 8.65 4.03 -21.78
N ARG A 20 8.05 3.52 -22.86
CA ARG A 20 6.59 3.41 -23.04
C ARG A 20 5.93 2.61 -21.91
N GLN A 21 6.44 1.41 -21.63
CA GLN A 21 5.89 0.55 -20.59
C GLN A 21 6.01 1.23 -19.22
N LEU A 22 7.18 1.80 -18.90
CA LEU A 22 7.37 2.56 -17.67
C LEU A 22 6.41 3.76 -17.58
N ARG A 23 6.20 4.48 -18.68
CA ARG A 23 5.24 5.58 -18.74
C ARG A 23 3.80 5.13 -18.51
N SER A 24 3.40 3.99 -19.08
CA SER A 24 2.07 3.40 -18.85
C SER A 24 1.83 3.08 -17.37
N LEU A 25 2.83 2.50 -16.69
CA LEU A 25 2.80 2.23 -15.26
C LEU A 25 2.66 3.53 -14.47
N VAL A 26 3.53 4.50 -14.74
CA VAL A 26 3.55 5.80 -14.06
C VAL A 26 2.20 6.53 -14.22
N ARG A 27 1.61 6.54 -15.42
CA ARG A 27 0.29 7.15 -15.66
C ARG A 27 -0.82 6.42 -14.93
N ALA A 28 -0.79 5.09 -14.85
CA ALA A 28 -1.76 4.34 -14.07
C ALA A 28 -1.80 4.80 -12.60
N PHE A 29 -0.64 5.04 -11.98
CA PHE A 29 -0.57 5.63 -10.63
C PHE A 29 -1.05 7.09 -10.62
N ASN A 30 -0.51 7.93 -11.50
CA ASN A 30 -0.78 9.36 -11.49
C ASN A 30 -2.25 9.70 -11.75
N ASP A 31 -2.96 8.92 -12.57
CA ASP A 31 -4.40 9.09 -12.79
C ASP A 31 -5.20 8.91 -11.50
N ARG A 32 -4.87 7.88 -10.70
CA ARG A 32 -5.53 7.60 -9.42
C ARG A 32 -5.25 8.69 -8.38
N ILE A 33 -4.03 9.26 -8.40
CA ILE A 33 -3.64 10.39 -7.55
C ILE A 33 -4.42 11.65 -7.94
N LEU A 34 -4.49 11.97 -9.23
CA LEU A 34 -5.10 13.21 -9.75
C LEU A 34 -6.63 13.20 -9.70
N TRP A 35 -7.28 12.06 -9.94
CA TRP A 35 -8.74 11.95 -9.82
C TRP A 35 -9.20 11.84 -8.37
N SER A 36 -8.32 11.43 -7.44
CA SER A 36 -8.60 11.30 -6.00
C SER A 36 -9.76 10.37 -5.64
N ILE A 37 -10.24 9.55 -6.57
CA ILE A 37 -11.19 8.49 -6.26
C ILE A 37 -10.42 7.45 -5.42
N GLY A 38 -10.84 7.25 -4.18
CA GLY A 38 -10.09 6.53 -3.14
C GLY A 38 -9.17 7.39 -2.26
N ASP A 39 -9.16 8.72 -2.45
CA ASP A 39 -8.35 9.71 -1.69
C ASP A 39 -6.82 9.46 -1.75
N SER A 40 -6.32 8.99 -2.89
CA SER A 40 -4.92 8.53 -3.05
C SER A 40 -3.87 9.57 -2.61
N ALA A 41 -4.00 10.83 -3.05
CA ALA A 41 -3.05 11.89 -2.66
C ALA A 41 -3.04 12.14 -1.14
N TRP A 42 -4.22 12.15 -0.52
CA TRP A 42 -4.36 12.34 0.92
C TRP A 42 -3.77 11.17 1.70
N ARG A 43 -4.05 9.92 1.28
CA ARG A 43 -3.53 8.70 1.91
C ARG A 43 -2.01 8.60 1.85
N ILE A 44 -1.40 8.96 0.71
CA ILE A 44 0.06 9.04 0.55
C ILE A 44 0.66 10.05 1.54
N ALA A 45 0.11 11.27 1.59
CA ALA A 45 0.57 12.29 2.52
C ALA A 45 0.40 11.86 3.99
N TRP A 46 -0.73 11.22 4.33
CA TRP A 46 -1.00 10.72 5.67
C TRP A 46 -0.02 9.62 6.06
N GLY A 47 0.17 8.60 5.21
CA GLY A 47 1.04 7.44 5.47
C GLY A 47 2.51 7.81 5.62
N ILE A 48 3.00 8.77 4.82
CA ILE A 48 4.35 9.32 4.98
C ILE A 48 4.42 10.15 6.27
N SER A 49 3.43 11.02 6.53
CA SER A 49 3.44 11.86 7.75
C SER A 49 3.41 11.05 9.04
N ALA A 50 2.82 9.86 9.06
CA ALA A 50 2.66 8.99 10.23
C ALA A 50 3.98 8.68 10.97
N LEU A 51 5.10 8.60 10.26
CA LEU A 51 6.43 8.40 10.85
C LEU A 51 6.99 9.68 11.50
N TRP A 52 6.61 10.87 11.02
CA TRP A 52 7.25 12.15 11.30
C TRP A 52 6.52 13.02 12.31
N ARG A 53 5.44 12.50 12.89
CA ARG A 53 4.58 13.26 13.80
C ARG A 53 5.22 13.39 15.16
N GLN A 54 5.09 14.58 15.76
CA GLN A 54 5.50 14.87 17.13
C GLN A 54 6.93 14.38 17.41
N MET A 55 7.90 14.73 16.56
CA MET A 55 9.30 14.32 16.77
C MET A 55 9.92 14.92 18.05
N ARG A 56 9.33 15.99 18.57
CA ARG A 56 9.77 16.70 19.78
C ARG A 56 8.73 16.67 20.90
N ASN A 57 9.23 16.56 22.13
CA ASN A 57 8.42 16.72 23.33
C ASN A 57 7.99 18.19 23.55
N PRO A 58 6.88 18.46 24.26
CA PRO A 58 6.51 19.81 24.65
C PRO A 58 7.54 20.47 25.57
N ALA A 59 7.51 21.80 25.63
CA ALA A 59 8.44 22.58 26.47
C ALA A 59 8.12 22.48 27.97
N ASP A 60 6.87 22.19 28.33
CA ASP A 60 6.48 21.83 29.68
C ASP A 60 5.44 20.70 29.68
N PHE A 61 5.54 19.79 30.64
CA PHE A 61 4.59 18.66 30.76
C PHE A 61 3.22 19.09 31.33
N GLN A 62 3.05 20.36 31.70
CA GLN A 62 1.83 20.90 32.30
C GLN A 62 1.19 22.05 31.51
N GLY A 63 1.81 22.55 30.45
CA GLY A 63 1.34 23.72 29.71
C GLY A 63 0.74 23.41 28.34
N LEU A 64 0.33 24.48 27.65
CA LEU A 64 -0.32 24.47 26.34
C LEU A 64 0.64 24.83 25.20
N VAL A 65 1.95 24.76 25.43
CA VAL A 65 2.98 25.14 24.45
C VAL A 65 3.57 23.88 23.84
N PHE A 66 2.89 23.37 22.81
CA PHE A 66 3.33 22.20 22.06
C PHE A 66 4.02 22.63 20.76
N PRO A 67 5.14 21.99 20.36
CA PRO A 67 5.63 22.13 19.00
C PRO A 67 4.56 21.64 18.02
N SER A 68 4.54 22.20 16.80
CA SER A 68 3.67 21.68 15.74
C SER A 68 3.84 20.17 15.62
N GLN A 69 2.74 19.44 15.44
CA GLN A 69 2.83 18.00 15.19
C GLN A 69 3.70 17.70 13.97
N PHE A 70 3.78 18.61 12.99
CA PHE A 70 4.58 18.51 11.77
C PHE A 70 5.73 19.49 11.72
N GLU A 71 6.28 19.89 12.87
CA GLU A 71 7.52 20.69 12.95
C GLU A 71 8.63 20.11 12.03
N SER A 72 8.70 18.78 11.91
CA SER A 72 9.57 18.07 10.95
C SER A 72 9.39 18.52 9.51
N PHE A 73 8.16 18.58 9.00
CA PHE A 73 7.91 19.03 7.63
C PHE A 73 8.06 20.54 7.47
N GLU A 74 7.73 21.30 8.52
CA GLU A 74 7.79 22.76 8.48
C GLU A 74 9.22 23.29 8.51
N VAL A 75 10.14 22.55 9.14
CA VAL A 75 11.53 22.97 9.37
C VAL A 75 12.53 21.85 9.07
N PHE A 76 12.53 20.75 9.84
CA PHE A 76 13.69 19.83 9.88
C PHE A 76 13.92 19.04 8.60
N HIS A 77 12.90 18.79 7.79
CA HIS A 77 13.06 18.18 6.47
C HIS A 77 13.87 19.06 5.52
N HIS A 78 13.90 20.37 5.75
CA HIS A 78 14.64 21.32 4.92
C HIS A 78 16.05 21.60 5.43
N VAL A 79 16.39 21.11 6.62
CA VAL A 79 17.73 21.24 7.17
C VAL A 79 18.60 20.10 6.66
N GLU A 80 19.71 20.45 6.01
CA GLU A 80 20.76 19.50 5.68
C GLU A 80 21.69 19.33 6.90
N PRO A 81 21.90 18.11 7.43
CA PRO A 81 22.70 17.91 8.64
C PRO A 81 24.16 18.41 8.52
N GLU A 82 24.70 18.47 7.30
CA GLU A 82 26.04 19.00 7.03
C GLU A 82 26.18 20.51 7.25
N GLN A 83 25.08 21.25 7.40
CA GLN A 83 25.08 22.71 7.59
C GLN A 83 25.26 23.12 9.07
N ASP A 84 25.93 22.30 9.89
CA ASP A 84 26.19 22.55 11.32
C ASP A 84 24.94 22.83 12.17
N TYR A 85 23.82 22.18 11.84
CA TYR A 85 22.60 22.26 12.64
C TYR A 85 22.26 20.93 13.29
N GLN A 86 22.12 20.95 14.61
CA GLN A 86 21.85 19.79 15.43
C GLN A 86 20.49 19.93 16.11
N TYR A 87 19.70 18.87 16.08
CA TYR A 87 18.35 18.85 16.65
C TYR A 87 17.95 17.45 17.12
N PRO A 88 17.15 17.33 18.19
CA PRO A 88 16.80 18.38 19.17
C PRO A 88 18.01 18.88 19.97
N LEU A 89 17.89 20.03 20.63
CA LEU A 89 18.99 20.60 21.43
C LEU A 89 19.03 20.05 22.87
N THR A 90 17.94 19.46 23.34
CA THR A 90 17.83 18.80 24.65
C THR A 90 17.79 17.29 24.48
N GLY A 91 18.14 16.56 25.54
CA GLY A 91 18.35 15.12 25.48
C GLY A 91 17.07 14.33 25.15
N PRO A 92 17.20 13.09 24.64
CA PRO A 92 16.05 12.24 24.35
C PRO A 92 15.17 12.03 25.60
N GLY A 93 13.84 12.15 25.44
CA GLY A 93 12.88 12.01 26.54
C GLY A 93 12.72 13.27 27.43
N GLU A 94 13.60 14.26 27.34
CA GLU A 94 13.50 15.52 28.08
C GLU A 94 12.48 16.49 27.45
N PRO A 95 12.02 17.54 28.18
CA PRO A 95 11.28 18.65 27.58
C PRO A 95 12.04 19.26 26.39
N GLU A 96 11.30 19.55 25.32
CA GLU A 96 11.85 19.99 24.02
C GLU A 96 12.83 19.00 23.35
N GLY A 97 13.03 17.80 23.92
CA GLY A 97 13.94 16.78 23.41
C GLY A 97 13.24 15.81 22.45
N SER A 98 13.98 14.80 21.98
CA SER A 98 13.43 13.77 21.09
C SER A 98 12.30 13.01 21.78
N ASN A 99 11.14 12.92 21.13
CA ASN A 99 10.01 12.14 21.64
C ASN A 99 10.25 10.64 21.41
N LEU A 100 10.54 9.89 22.48
CA LEU A 100 10.77 8.43 22.42
C LEU A 100 9.50 7.60 22.24
N GLY A 101 8.32 8.23 22.16
CA GLY A 101 7.09 7.60 21.66
C GLY A 101 7.04 7.49 20.13
N ASN A 102 7.88 8.24 19.41
CA ASN A 102 7.97 8.17 17.95
C ASN A 102 8.90 7.01 17.50
N PRO A 103 8.48 6.15 16.56
CA PRO A 103 9.27 4.98 16.14
C PRO A 103 10.65 5.30 15.54
N LEU A 104 10.79 6.42 14.83
CA LEU A 104 12.06 6.81 14.24
C LEU A 104 13.05 7.27 15.31
N ASN A 105 12.55 7.98 16.33
CA ASN A 105 13.36 8.32 17.51
C ASN A 105 13.72 7.07 18.32
N GLN A 106 12.81 6.09 18.44
CA GLN A 106 13.12 4.79 19.07
C GLN A 106 14.18 4.01 18.28
N PHE A 107 14.19 4.13 16.95
CA PHE A 107 15.24 3.52 16.14
C PHE A 107 16.62 4.08 16.50
N VAL A 108 16.75 5.40 16.68
CA VAL A 108 18.03 6.05 16.99
C VAL A 108 18.41 5.87 18.46
N PHE A 109 17.53 6.25 19.38
CA PHE A 109 17.81 6.37 20.82
C PHE A 109 17.37 5.18 21.66
N GLY A 110 16.67 4.21 21.07
CA GLY A 110 16.17 3.03 21.77
C GLY A 110 14.84 3.26 22.50
N ASN A 111 14.38 2.20 23.16
CA ASN A 111 13.23 2.15 24.07
C ASN A 111 13.53 1.12 25.19
N PRO A 112 12.66 0.94 26.21
CA PRO A 112 12.95 -0.02 27.30
C PRO A 112 13.18 -1.48 26.87
N ALA A 113 12.77 -1.87 25.66
CA ALA A 113 12.98 -3.20 25.08
C ALA A 113 14.11 -3.26 24.04
N LEU A 114 14.68 -2.14 23.63
CA LEU A 114 15.67 -2.03 22.55
C LEU A 114 16.70 -0.94 22.90
N ASP A 115 17.98 -1.30 22.97
CA ASP A 115 19.04 -0.30 23.15
C ASP A 115 19.12 0.68 21.96
N ASN A 116 19.73 1.84 22.21
CA ASN A 116 20.03 2.81 21.15
C ASN A 116 20.84 2.15 20.01
N GLU A 117 20.77 2.70 18.79
CA GLU A 117 21.34 2.06 17.60
C GLU A 117 22.82 1.73 17.76
N GLU A 118 23.56 2.66 18.32
CA GLU A 118 24.98 2.50 18.51
C GLU A 118 25.30 1.34 19.45
N ASN A 119 24.72 1.33 20.67
CA ASN A 119 24.99 0.29 21.66
C ASN A 119 24.53 -1.08 21.14
N ARG A 120 23.36 -1.17 20.51
CA ARG A 120 22.85 -2.47 20.01
C ARG A 120 23.73 -3.04 18.90
N LEU A 121 24.37 -2.22 18.08
CA LEU A 121 25.23 -2.70 16.99
C LEU A 121 26.70 -2.88 17.42
N ASN A 122 27.29 -1.88 18.10
CA ASN A 122 28.70 -1.93 18.55
C ASN A 122 28.94 -3.02 19.62
N SER A 123 27.94 -3.33 20.46
CA SER A 123 28.09 -4.36 21.50
C SER A 123 28.02 -5.78 20.95
N LEU A 124 27.29 -5.99 19.86
CA LEU A 124 27.09 -7.30 19.24
C LEU A 124 28.12 -7.57 18.15
N VAL A 125 28.41 -6.60 17.28
CA VAL A 125 29.23 -6.82 16.08
C VAL A 125 30.62 -6.20 16.25
N PRO A 126 31.65 -7.00 16.56
CA PRO A 126 33.01 -6.48 16.67
C PRO A 126 33.55 -6.07 15.30
N LEU A 127 34.30 -4.95 15.26
CA LEU A 127 34.95 -4.42 14.04
C LEU A 127 36.49 -4.43 14.11
N TRP A 128 37.06 -4.77 15.26
CA TRP A 128 38.50 -4.74 15.50
C TRP A 128 38.96 -5.93 16.33
N LEU A 129 40.26 -6.18 16.32
CA LEU A 129 40.91 -7.23 17.10
C LEU A 129 42.02 -6.68 18.00
N GLY A 130 42.44 -7.51 18.96
CA GLY A 130 43.63 -7.27 19.79
C GLY A 130 43.50 -6.17 20.86
N THR A 131 44.62 -5.88 21.50
CA THR A 131 44.74 -4.79 22.49
C THR A 131 46.10 -4.10 22.28
N PRO A 132 46.15 -2.86 21.77
CA PRO A 132 45.03 -1.98 21.43
C PRO A 132 44.20 -2.47 20.21
N PRO A 133 42.93 -2.05 20.10
CA PRO A 133 42.09 -2.26 18.91
C PRO A 133 42.79 -1.86 17.61
N HIS A 134 42.72 -2.72 16.59
CA HIS A 134 43.13 -2.42 15.22
C HIS A 134 42.24 -3.17 14.22
N PRO A 135 42.03 -2.62 13.00
CA PRO A 135 41.31 -3.33 11.94
C PRO A 135 42.08 -4.58 11.48
N PRO A 136 41.40 -5.64 11.02
CA PRO A 136 42.06 -6.86 10.56
C PRO A 136 42.86 -6.59 9.28
N THR A 137 44.13 -7.01 9.24
CA THR A 137 45.03 -6.79 8.10
C THR A 137 45.53 -8.07 7.45
N THR A 138 45.40 -9.20 8.13
CA THR A 138 45.83 -10.52 7.63
C THR A 138 44.64 -11.47 7.43
N PRO A 139 44.74 -12.49 6.56
CA PRO A 139 43.70 -13.51 6.41
C PRO A 139 43.32 -14.20 7.73
N GLU A 140 44.28 -14.38 8.65
CA GLU A 140 44.03 -14.99 9.97
C GLU A 140 43.20 -14.08 10.89
N GLU A 141 43.50 -12.78 10.87
CA GLU A 141 42.73 -11.77 11.60
C GLU A 141 41.31 -11.67 11.03
N MET A 142 41.16 -11.57 9.71
CA MET A 142 39.84 -11.53 9.05
C MET A 142 39.01 -12.78 9.39
N TRP A 143 39.62 -13.97 9.31
CA TRP A 143 38.97 -15.20 9.72
C TRP A 143 38.52 -15.17 11.19
N THR A 144 39.38 -14.70 12.08
CA THR A 144 39.08 -14.60 13.52
C THR A 144 37.92 -13.63 13.79
N LEU A 145 37.93 -12.46 13.15
CA LEU A 145 36.85 -11.48 13.26
C LEU A 145 35.52 -12.06 12.75
N GLY A 146 35.53 -12.71 11.58
CA GLY A 146 34.34 -13.37 11.03
C GLY A 146 33.76 -14.44 11.95
N LYS A 147 34.60 -15.21 12.66
CA LYS A 147 34.10 -16.17 13.67
C LYS A 147 33.34 -15.48 14.80
N MET A 148 33.82 -14.32 15.26
CA MET A 148 33.17 -13.55 16.32
C MET A 148 31.85 -12.93 15.85
N GLN A 149 31.79 -12.43 14.62
CA GLN A 149 30.58 -11.82 14.04
C GLN A 149 29.47 -12.84 13.75
N ARG A 150 29.82 -14.03 13.22
CA ARG A 150 28.87 -15.11 12.90
C ARG A 150 28.24 -15.73 14.14
N GLY A 151 29.06 -15.99 15.15
CA GLY A 151 28.67 -16.83 16.28
C GLY A 151 28.26 -18.24 15.83
N CYS A 152 27.28 -18.85 16.50
CA CYS A 152 26.79 -20.19 16.18
C CYS A 152 25.37 -20.48 16.69
N ILE A 153 24.75 -21.49 16.06
CA ILE A 153 23.47 -22.08 16.47
C ILE A 153 23.69 -23.56 16.80
N GLU A 154 23.16 -24.00 17.93
CA GLU A 154 23.13 -25.41 18.32
C GLU A 154 22.02 -26.15 17.55
N PRO A 155 22.33 -27.13 16.68
CA PRO A 155 21.35 -27.70 15.75
C PRO A 155 20.22 -28.52 16.40
N GLU A 156 20.40 -29.06 17.60
CA GLU A 156 19.41 -29.96 18.23
C GLU A 156 18.35 -29.19 19.05
N THR A 157 18.75 -28.09 19.68
CA THR A 157 17.97 -27.29 20.64
C THR A 157 17.58 -25.92 20.09
N GLY A 158 18.26 -25.44 19.04
CA GLY A 158 18.03 -24.12 18.46
C GLY A 158 18.57 -22.96 19.30
N LEU A 159 19.31 -23.24 20.37
CA LEU A 159 19.97 -22.21 21.16
C LEU A 159 21.04 -21.50 20.33
N GLN A 160 21.09 -20.18 20.44
CA GLN A 160 21.85 -19.35 19.53
C GLN A 160 22.66 -18.29 20.27
N ASN A 161 23.87 -18.02 19.75
CA ASN A 161 24.65 -16.82 20.01
C ASN A 161 25.07 -16.33 18.63
N VAL A 162 24.33 -15.39 18.05
CA VAL A 162 24.38 -15.07 16.62
C VAL A 162 24.52 -13.56 16.40
N PRO A 163 25.67 -12.96 16.71
CA PRO A 163 25.74 -11.52 16.91
C PRO A 163 25.35 -10.70 15.67
N ALA A 164 25.78 -11.10 14.47
CA ALA A 164 25.37 -10.43 13.24
C ALA A 164 23.86 -10.58 12.97
N LEU A 165 23.30 -11.78 13.10
CA LEU A 165 21.88 -12.01 12.84
C LEU A 165 20.99 -11.28 13.85
N GLU A 166 21.38 -11.30 15.13
CA GLU A 166 20.67 -10.60 16.21
C GLU A 166 20.71 -9.08 16.01
N ALA A 167 21.88 -8.52 15.69
CA ALA A 167 22.03 -7.10 15.42
C ALA A 167 21.23 -6.63 14.19
N ALA A 168 21.16 -7.45 13.14
CA ALA A 168 20.37 -7.13 11.96
C ALA A 168 18.86 -7.13 12.25
N GLN A 169 18.38 -8.07 13.09
CA GLN A 169 16.96 -8.28 13.37
C GLN A 169 16.43 -7.47 14.57
N SER A 170 17.30 -6.85 15.37
CA SER A 170 16.91 -6.11 16.58
C SER A 170 15.89 -5.00 16.32
N ILE A 171 15.88 -4.43 15.12
CA ILE A 171 14.97 -3.35 14.71
C ILE A 171 13.49 -3.79 14.74
N PHE A 172 13.20 -5.09 14.68
CA PHE A 172 11.83 -5.61 14.75
C PHE A 172 11.21 -5.54 16.15
N GLN A 173 12.01 -5.15 17.16
CA GLN A 173 11.53 -4.85 18.51
C GLN A 173 10.82 -3.48 18.61
N ILE A 174 10.88 -2.66 17.56
CA ILE A 174 10.15 -1.39 17.47
C ILE A 174 8.70 -1.71 17.05
N VAL A 175 7.80 -1.74 18.04
CA VAL A 175 6.38 -2.07 17.84
C VAL A 175 5.49 -0.91 18.24
N THR A 176 4.60 -0.50 17.33
CA THR A 176 3.62 0.55 17.58
C THR A 176 2.25 -0.04 17.92
N PRO A 177 1.57 0.42 18.99
CA PRO A 177 0.22 -0.03 19.33
C PRO A 177 -0.81 0.23 18.22
N THR A 178 -1.87 -0.59 18.16
CA THR A 178 -2.92 -0.51 17.12
C THR A 178 -3.72 0.79 17.13
N TYR A 179 -3.81 1.47 18.27
CA TYR A 179 -4.50 2.75 18.42
C TYR A 179 -3.61 3.98 18.10
N SER A 180 -2.31 3.77 17.87
CA SER A 180 -1.39 4.82 17.49
C SER A 180 -1.32 4.93 15.96
N PRO A 181 -1.38 6.13 15.37
CA PRO A 181 -1.16 6.30 13.94
C PRO A 181 0.31 6.11 13.54
N HIS A 182 1.24 6.08 14.50
CA HIS A 182 2.66 5.89 14.22
C HIS A 182 2.93 4.54 13.55
N GLY A 183 3.72 4.55 12.47
CA GLY A 183 4.07 3.32 11.77
C GLY A 183 2.91 2.65 11.04
N LYS A 184 1.78 3.35 10.82
CA LYS A 184 0.58 2.79 10.19
C LYS A 184 0.33 3.35 8.80
N SER A 185 -0.35 2.57 7.96
CA SER A 185 -1.12 3.08 6.84
C SER A 185 -2.45 3.64 7.36
N TYR A 186 -3.16 4.43 6.53
CA TYR A 186 -4.43 5.00 7.00
C TYR A 186 -5.47 3.91 7.23
N GLY A 187 -5.49 2.85 6.43
CA GLY A 187 -6.41 1.73 6.59
C GLY A 187 -7.72 1.89 5.83
N GLY A 188 -8.60 0.91 6.02
CA GLY A 188 -9.88 0.80 5.32
C GLY A 188 -10.81 -0.19 6.01
N TYR A 189 -11.93 -0.53 5.36
CA TYR A 189 -12.85 -1.55 5.86
C TYR A 189 -12.28 -2.93 5.56
N PHE A 190 -11.67 -3.56 6.56
CA PHE A 190 -11.05 -4.86 6.43
C PHE A 190 -11.92 -5.96 7.05
N PRO A 191 -11.88 -7.18 6.51
CA PRO A 191 -12.54 -8.30 7.16
C PRO A 191 -11.85 -8.60 8.49
N SER A 192 -12.63 -8.61 9.58
CA SER A 192 -12.11 -9.03 10.88
C SER A 192 -12.06 -10.55 10.98
N PRO A 193 -11.22 -11.12 11.86
CA PRO A 193 -11.38 -12.49 12.34
C PRO A 193 -12.83 -12.76 12.81
N VAL A 194 -13.29 -13.99 12.67
CA VAL A 194 -14.60 -14.41 13.18
C VAL A 194 -14.54 -14.45 14.71
N GLU A 195 -15.50 -13.81 15.39
CA GLU A 195 -15.61 -13.91 16.85
C GLU A 195 -16.16 -15.29 17.23
N LEU A 196 -15.36 -16.08 17.96
CA LEU A 196 -15.73 -17.42 18.44
C LEU A 196 -16.41 -17.38 19.80
N LEU A 197 -16.05 -16.39 20.64
CA LEU A 197 -16.59 -16.20 21.97
C LEU A 197 -16.53 -14.71 22.32
N THR A 198 -17.63 -14.14 22.80
CA THR A 198 -17.71 -12.70 23.13
C THR A 198 -17.01 -12.33 24.45
N ASP A 199 -16.73 -13.30 25.33
CA ASP A 199 -16.02 -13.07 26.59
C ASP A 199 -15.26 -14.31 27.07
N CYS A 200 -13.96 -14.17 27.24
CA CYS A 200 -13.03 -15.20 27.72
C CYS A 200 -13.08 -15.42 29.24
N GLY A 201 -13.91 -14.67 29.97
CA GLY A 201 -14.17 -14.85 31.40
C GLY A 201 -13.32 -13.96 32.31
N ASP A 202 -13.32 -14.24 33.62
CA ASP A 202 -12.58 -13.42 34.58
C ASP A 202 -11.06 -13.60 34.40
N PHE A 203 -10.34 -12.48 34.33
CA PHE A 203 -8.88 -12.42 34.39
C PHE A 203 -8.48 -11.78 35.71
N GLU A 204 -7.47 -12.33 36.41
CA GLU A 204 -7.01 -11.80 37.69
C GLU A 204 -6.59 -10.32 37.55
N ASN A 205 -7.49 -9.41 38.00
CA ASN A 205 -7.40 -7.95 38.16
C ASN A 205 -8.14 -7.02 37.17
N SER A 206 -8.83 -7.47 36.12
CA SER A 206 -9.51 -6.53 35.18
C SER A 206 -11.04 -6.67 35.04
N GLY A 207 -11.63 -7.83 35.35
CA GLY A 207 -13.08 -8.05 35.28
C GLY A 207 -13.70 -7.80 33.89
N LEU A 208 -13.90 -8.90 33.13
CA LEU A 208 -14.74 -9.07 31.93
C LEU A 208 -14.38 -8.33 30.63
N GLY A 209 -14.59 -9.01 29.49
CA GLY A 209 -14.81 -8.39 28.17
C GLY A 209 -13.77 -8.64 27.07
N ILE A 210 -13.01 -9.74 27.13
CA ILE A 210 -12.05 -10.10 26.06
C ILE A 210 -12.69 -11.12 25.14
N SER A 211 -12.93 -10.76 23.88
CA SER A 211 -13.42 -11.70 22.87
C SER A 211 -12.32 -12.67 22.39
N SER A 212 -12.72 -13.91 22.09
CA SER A 212 -11.91 -14.91 21.38
C SER A 212 -12.19 -14.87 19.88
N TYR A 213 -11.15 -14.96 19.06
CA TYR A 213 -11.22 -14.86 17.61
C TYR A 213 -10.65 -16.08 16.90
N GLU A 214 -11.18 -16.39 15.71
CA GLU A 214 -10.62 -17.41 14.81
C GLU A 214 -9.51 -16.80 13.96
N ILE A 215 -8.26 -17.14 14.30
CA ILE A 215 -7.08 -16.74 13.52
C ILE A 215 -6.70 -17.89 12.58
N LYS A 216 -6.40 -17.56 11.33
CA LYS A 216 -6.01 -18.56 10.32
C LYS A 216 -4.93 -18.04 9.37
N PHE A 217 -4.15 -18.95 8.82
CA PHE A 217 -3.08 -18.69 7.85
C PHE A 217 -3.27 -19.57 6.62
N THR A 218 -3.15 -18.96 5.44
CA THR A 218 -3.28 -19.64 4.15
C THR A 218 -1.92 -19.72 3.46
N ALA A 219 -1.56 -20.90 2.96
CA ALA A 219 -0.33 -21.09 2.22
C ALA A 219 -0.38 -20.36 0.88
N LEU A 220 0.74 -19.82 0.44
CA LEU A 220 0.89 -19.14 -0.85
C LEU A 220 1.13 -20.15 -1.98
N ARG A 221 1.70 -21.32 -1.67
CA ARG A 221 1.99 -22.44 -2.59
C ARG A 221 1.36 -23.75 -2.11
N GLU A 222 1.20 -24.72 -3.00
CA GLU A 222 0.58 -26.03 -2.70
C GLU A 222 1.54 -26.99 -1.98
N ASP A 223 2.85 -26.79 -2.11
CA ASP A 223 3.91 -27.67 -1.64
C ASP A 223 4.53 -27.25 -0.29
N VAL A 224 3.91 -26.27 0.39
CA VAL A 224 4.38 -25.79 1.69
C VAL A 224 4.24 -26.88 2.75
N SER A 225 5.31 -27.12 3.52
CA SER A 225 5.28 -28.06 4.64
C SER A 225 4.32 -27.60 5.73
N THR A 226 3.45 -28.50 6.18
CA THR A 226 2.51 -28.25 7.30
C THR A 226 2.91 -29.02 8.56
N ALA A 227 4.11 -29.61 8.59
CA ALA A 227 4.58 -30.38 9.73
C ALA A 227 4.93 -29.47 10.91
N GLY A 228 4.47 -29.82 12.12
CA GLY A 228 4.82 -29.11 13.35
C GLY A 228 3.89 -27.97 13.76
N PHE A 229 2.86 -27.64 12.95
CA PHE A 229 1.84 -26.67 13.34
C PHE A 229 0.86 -27.24 14.38
N HIS A 230 0.41 -26.38 15.30
CA HIS A 230 -0.50 -26.73 16.39
C HIS A 230 -1.95 -26.26 16.15
N GLY A 231 -2.23 -25.67 14.98
CA GLY A 231 -3.59 -25.39 14.51
C GLY A 231 -4.22 -26.54 13.75
N SER A 232 -5.52 -26.42 13.43
CA SER A 232 -6.26 -27.38 12.60
C SER A 232 -5.95 -27.15 11.12
N LEU A 233 -5.51 -28.21 10.43
CA LEU A 233 -5.22 -28.18 9.00
C LEU A 233 -6.47 -28.41 8.16
N SER A 234 -6.69 -27.54 7.18
CA SER A 234 -7.65 -27.71 6.08
C SER A 234 -6.99 -27.36 4.75
N THR A 235 -7.71 -27.52 3.64
CA THR A 235 -7.21 -27.21 2.29
C THR A 235 -8.25 -26.41 1.53
N VAL A 236 -7.84 -25.30 0.94
CA VAL A 236 -8.65 -24.43 0.09
C VAL A 236 -7.88 -24.20 -1.21
N ASP A 237 -8.50 -24.51 -2.35
CA ASP A 237 -7.88 -24.39 -3.68
C ASP A 237 -6.48 -25.06 -3.79
N GLY A 238 -6.32 -26.24 -3.18
CA GLY A 238 -5.05 -26.98 -3.17
C GLY A 238 -4.00 -26.45 -2.19
N LYS A 239 -4.25 -25.31 -1.54
CA LYS A 239 -3.34 -24.67 -0.57
C LYS A 239 -3.74 -25.03 0.86
N ALA A 240 -2.74 -25.26 1.71
CA ALA A 240 -2.96 -25.54 3.12
C ALA A 240 -3.50 -24.30 3.85
N VAL A 241 -4.42 -24.52 4.79
CA VAL A 241 -4.93 -23.49 5.71
C VAL A 241 -4.84 -24.02 7.13
N ILE A 242 -4.14 -23.28 8.00
CA ILE A 242 -4.02 -23.58 9.43
C ILE A 242 -4.94 -22.65 10.21
N THR A 243 -5.88 -23.20 10.98
CA THR A 243 -6.86 -22.45 11.77
C THR A 243 -6.71 -22.76 13.26
N TYR A 244 -6.64 -21.74 14.10
CA TYR A 244 -6.51 -21.88 15.55
C TYR A 244 -7.86 -21.89 16.27
N ALA A 245 -7.91 -22.54 17.44
CA ALA A 245 -9.15 -22.80 18.17
C ALA A 245 -9.74 -21.56 18.88
N GLY A 246 -8.93 -20.50 19.06
CA GLY A 246 -9.35 -19.26 19.72
C GLY A 246 -8.16 -18.39 20.14
N THR A 247 -8.44 -17.27 20.81
CA THR A 247 -7.43 -16.31 21.28
C THR A 247 -7.60 -15.94 22.76
N CYS A 248 -8.27 -16.78 23.57
CA CYS A 248 -8.40 -16.47 24.99
C CYS A 248 -7.02 -16.48 25.69
N PRO A 249 -6.63 -15.39 26.38
CA PRO A 249 -5.33 -15.28 27.04
C PRO A 249 -5.15 -16.30 28.17
N LEU A 250 -3.90 -16.66 28.48
CA LEU A 250 -3.60 -17.53 29.62
C LEU A 250 -4.18 -16.97 30.93
N GLY A 251 -4.87 -17.83 31.69
CA GLY A 251 -5.40 -17.48 33.01
C GLY A 251 -6.84 -16.98 33.01
N THR A 252 -7.52 -16.92 31.86
CA THR A 252 -8.97 -16.69 31.81
C THR A 252 -9.75 -18.02 31.89
N ASP A 253 -11.03 -17.96 32.29
CA ASP A 253 -11.89 -19.13 32.49
C ASP A 253 -12.02 -20.04 31.25
N TYR A 254 -11.96 -19.46 30.05
CA TYR A 254 -12.16 -20.16 28.79
C TYR A 254 -10.87 -20.38 27.97
N THR A 255 -9.69 -20.27 28.60
CA THR A 255 -8.43 -20.65 27.96
C THR A 255 -8.39 -22.16 27.69
N ALA A 256 -8.05 -22.59 26.47
CA ALA A 256 -7.93 -24.01 26.11
C ALA A 256 -6.66 -24.31 25.28
N GLU A 257 -6.32 -25.60 25.14
CA GLU A 257 -5.28 -26.08 24.21
C GLU A 257 -5.60 -25.63 22.78
N GLY A 258 -4.58 -25.22 22.02
CA GLY A 258 -4.76 -24.73 20.65
C GLY A 258 -5.24 -23.26 20.56
N HIS A 259 -5.45 -22.58 21.69
CA HIS A 259 -5.65 -21.13 21.70
C HIS A 259 -4.33 -20.39 21.49
N ILE A 260 -4.38 -19.30 20.73
CA ILE A 260 -3.28 -18.36 20.61
C ILE A 260 -3.19 -17.55 21.89
N VAL A 261 -2.01 -17.56 22.51
CA VAL A 261 -1.71 -16.78 23.72
C VAL A 261 -0.84 -15.55 23.42
N GLY A 262 -0.23 -15.51 22.23
CA GLY A 262 0.53 -14.39 21.73
C GLY A 262 0.86 -14.55 20.25
N MET A 263 1.05 -13.44 19.55
CA MET A 263 1.43 -13.45 18.13
C MET A 263 2.34 -12.27 17.83
N ALA A 264 3.44 -12.54 17.12
CA ALA A 264 4.37 -11.53 16.64
C ALA A 264 4.42 -11.56 15.11
N ARG A 265 4.15 -10.40 14.48
CA ARG A 265 4.20 -10.25 13.01
C ARG A 265 5.53 -9.62 12.64
N LEU A 266 6.47 -10.43 12.15
CA LEU A 266 7.80 -9.98 11.73
C LEU A 266 7.87 -9.92 10.20
N PRO A 267 8.82 -9.17 9.61
CA PRO A 267 8.95 -9.09 8.16
C PRO A 267 9.31 -10.40 7.46
N PHE A 268 9.81 -11.40 8.19
CA PHE A 268 10.20 -12.70 7.65
C PHE A 268 9.25 -13.84 8.04
N ALA A 269 8.56 -13.73 9.17
CA ALA A 269 7.59 -14.72 9.61
C ALA A 269 6.56 -14.13 10.58
N THR A 270 5.38 -14.74 10.62
CA THR A 270 4.47 -14.58 11.76
C THR A 270 4.74 -15.71 12.75
N LEU A 271 5.09 -15.35 13.98
CA LEU A 271 5.28 -16.31 15.08
C LEU A 271 4.01 -16.34 15.92
N VAL A 272 3.46 -17.53 16.14
CA VAL A 272 2.22 -17.73 16.89
C VAL A 272 2.50 -18.62 18.09
N ALA A 273 2.33 -18.07 19.30
CA ALA A 273 2.42 -18.83 20.54
C ALA A 273 1.07 -19.49 20.82
N VAL A 274 1.06 -20.82 20.91
CA VAL A 274 -0.14 -21.66 21.00
C VAL A 274 -0.13 -22.41 22.33
N ASN A 275 -1.19 -22.28 23.12
CA ASN A 275 -1.33 -22.96 24.41
C ASN A 275 -1.25 -24.50 24.24
N ASP A 276 -0.42 -25.14 25.05
CA ASP A 276 -0.22 -26.60 25.04
C ASP A 276 -1.18 -27.35 25.98
N GLY A 277 -2.02 -26.64 26.74
CA GLY A 277 -2.96 -27.22 27.71
C GLY A 277 -2.30 -27.71 29.02
N ALA A 278 -0.97 -27.67 29.13
CA ALA A 278 -0.17 -28.08 30.28
C ALA A 278 0.41 -26.88 31.06
N GLY A 279 0.02 -25.65 30.71
CA GLY A 279 0.51 -24.41 31.31
C GLY A 279 1.75 -23.83 30.63
N GLY A 280 2.11 -24.34 29.45
CA GLY A 280 3.13 -23.81 28.55
C GLY A 280 2.54 -23.35 27.20
N TYR A 281 3.42 -23.11 26.24
CA TYR A 281 3.04 -22.81 24.87
C TYR A 281 4.06 -23.37 23.88
N ASN A 282 3.57 -23.77 22.71
CA ASN A 282 4.39 -24.06 21.53
C ASN A 282 4.48 -22.81 20.64
N VAL A 283 5.46 -22.74 19.74
CA VAL A 283 5.60 -21.64 18.78
C VAL A 283 5.52 -22.17 17.37
N ASP A 284 4.46 -21.77 16.67
CA ASP A 284 4.30 -21.98 15.24
C ASP A 284 4.97 -20.82 14.48
N SER A 285 5.73 -21.15 13.42
CA SER A 285 6.40 -20.15 12.57
C SER A 285 5.83 -20.21 11.15
N PHE A 286 5.30 -19.08 10.69
CA PHE A 286 4.75 -18.91 9.34
C PHE A 286 5.63 -17.97 8.52
N PRO A 287 6.60 -18.49 7.74
CA PRO A 287 7.40 -17.67 6.84
C PRO A 287 6.52 -16.86 5.88
N VAL A 288 6.76 -15.55 5.74
CA VAL A 288 5.93 -14.66 4.90
C VAL A 288 6.00 -15.00 3.41
N ALA A 289 7.03 -15.72 3.00
CA ALA A 289 7.20 -16.23 1.63
C ALA A 289 6.25 -17.39 1.31
N ASP A 290 5.81 -18.11 2.34
CA ASP A 290 5.00 -19.31 2.23
C ASP A 290 3.58 -19.11 2.73
N TRP A 291 3.33 -18.12 3.57
CA TRP A 291 2.06 -17.95 4.29
C TRP A 291 1.58 -16.50 4.32
N ILE A 292 0.27 -16.34 4.24
CA ILE A 292 -0.44 -15.07 4.50
C ILE A 292 -1.45 -15.28 5.63
N GLU A 293 -1.63 -14.27 6.48
CA GLU A 293 -2.68 -14.25 7.51
C GLU A 293 -4.05 -13.99 6.86
N GLY A 294 -5.06 -14.78 7.22
CA GLY A 294 -6.38 -14.74 6.59
C GLY A 294 -6.42 -15.53 5.27
N PRO A 295 -7.30 -15.16 4.31
CA PRO A 295 -8.27 -14.06 4.38
C PRO A 295 -9.34 -14.32 5.44
N TYR A 296 -9.74 -13.29 6.19
CA TYR A 296 -10.78 -13.41 7.20
C TYR A 296 -12.18 -13.23 6.63
N GLU A 297 -13.19 -13.68 7.38
CA GLU A 297 -14.60 -13.70 6.94
C GLU A 297 -15.56 -13.04 7.94
N GLY A 298 -15.04 -12.40 8.98
CA GLY A 298 -15.84 -11.66 9.95
C GLY A 298 -16.33 -10.32 9.40
N GLU A 299 -16.85 -9.48 10.28
CA GLU A 299 -17.42 -8.19 9.92
C GLU A 299 -16.38 -7.25 9.28
N GLY A 300 -16.83 -6.41 8.35
CA GLY A 300 -15.99 -5.34 7.77
C GLY A 300 -15.79 -4.21 8.76
N LEU A 301 -14.59 -4.10 9.32
CA LEU A 301 -14.24 -3.12 10.33
C LEU A 301 -13.20 -2.14 9.81
N LEU A 302 -13.41 -0.86 10.14
CA LEU A 302 -12.43 0.18 9.88
C LEU A 302 -11.25 0.02 10.83
N ASP A 303 -10.06 -0.22 10.28
CA ASP A 303 -8.83 -0.49 11.05
C ASP A 303 -7.59 0.03 10.30
N HIS A 304 -6.51 0.32 11.04
CA HIS A 304 -5.22 0.71 10.46
C HIS A 304 -4.37 -0.54 10.18
N ASP A 305 -3.64 -0.58 9.06
CA ASP A 305 -2.65 -1.63 8.79
C ASP A 305 -1.22 -1.13 9.08
N ASP A 306 -0.25 -2.05 9.12
CA ASP A 306 1.16 -1.70 9.26
C ASP A 306 1.68 -0.99 7.99
N GLY A 307 2.21 0.22 8.17
CA GLY A 307 2.76 1.03 7.09
C GLY A 307 4.23 0.74 6.79
N GLN A 308 4.91 -0.07 7.60
CA GLN A 308 6.32 -0.49 7.49
C GLN A 308 7.30 0.66 7.19
N GLN A 309 7.02 1.86 7.72
CA GLN A 309 7.80 3.07 7.40
C GLN A 309 9.26 2.97 7.83
N ILE A 310 9.55 2.34 8.98
CA ILE A 310 10.94 2.11 9.45
C ILE A 310 11.70 1.20 8.49
N ASN A 311 11.08 0.11 8.04
CA ASN A 311 11.72 -0.81 7.10
C ASN A 311 11.99 -0.11 5.75
N ARG A 312 11.07 0.74 5.30
CA ARG A 312 11.26 1.58 4.10
C ARG A 312 12.34 2.64 4.29
N ALA A 313 12.50 3.19 5.50
CA ALA A 313 13.59 4.10 5.83
C ALA A 313 14.96 3.40 5.72
N VAL A 314 15.09 2.20 6.30
CA VAL A 314 16.29 1.37 6.20
C VAL A 314 16.55 0.96 4.74
N TRP A 315 15.51 0.61 4.00
CA TRP A 315 15.62 0.32 2.57
C TRP A 315 16.14 1.53 1.79
N ARG A 316 15.62 2.73 2.06
CA ARG A 316 16.09 3.96 1.41
C ARG A 316 17.56 4.26 1.71
N PHE A 317 18.00 4.04 2.95
CA PHE A 317 19.41 4.14 3.32
C PHE A 317 20.29 3.21 2.46
N CYS A 318 19.85 1.97 2.27
CA CYS A 318 20.60 1.00 1.46
C CYS A 318 20.65 1.41 -0.03
N LEU A 319 19.57 2.00 -0.57
CA LEU A 319 19.54 2.51 -1.95
C LEU A 319 20.59 3.59 -2.24
N ASP A 320 21.09 4.28 -1.22
CA ASP A 320 22.07 5.35 -1.40
C ASP A 320 23.48 4.84 -1.75
N PHE A 321 23.81 3.56 -1.48
CA PHE A 321 25.10 2.94 -1.80
C PHE A 321 25.26 2.59 -3.29
N ARG A 322 24.94 3.57 -4.14
CA ARG A 322 24.95 3.52 -5.61
C ARG A 322 26.05 4.39 -6.24
N GLY A 323 27.01 4.81 -5.44
CA GLY A 323 28.02 5.81 -5.78
C GLY A 323 27.50 7.25 -5.68
N THR A 324 28.43 8.18 -5.47
CA THR A 324 28.13 9.59 -5.23
C THR A 324 27.44 10.25 -6.43
N PRO A 325 26.68 11.34 -6.23
CA PRO A 325 26.12 12.13 -7.34
C PRO A 325 27.17 12.50 -8.41
N GLU A 326 28.39 12.83 -7.99
CA GLU A 326 29.51 13.19 -8.86
C GLU A 326 29.99 12.01 -9.71
N GLN A 327 30.14 10.82 -9.11
CA GLN A 327 30.51 9.59 -9.83
C GLN A 327 29.45 9.22 -10.88
N ARG A 328 28.17 9.57 -10.64
CA ARG A 328 27.05 9.31 -11.54
C ARG A 328 26.78 10.43 -12.56
N LYS A 329 27.49 11.55 -12.50
CA LYS A 329 27.30 12.69 -13.42
C LYS A 329 27.62 12.35 -14.89
N PRO A 330 28.71 11.62 -15.23
CA PRO A 330 29.02 11.27 -16.62
C PRO A 330 27.92 10.44 -17.28
N ASP A 331 27.82 10.52 -18.61
CA ASP A 331 26.84 9.73 -19.39
C ASP A 331 27.30 8.27 -19.60
N ASP A 332 28.59 8.00 -19.46
CA ASP A 332 29.25 6.71 -19.71
C ASP A 332 29.62 5.96 -18.42
N PHE A 333 29.22 6.47 -17.25
CA PHE A 333 29.47 5.79 -15.99
C PHE A 333 28.76 4.42 -15.97
N LYS A 334 29.35 3.48 -15.24
CA LYS A 334 28.83 2.13 -15.06
C LYS A 334 28.56 1.90 -13.59
N ILE A 335 27.35 1.45 -13.29
CA ILE A 335 26.92 1.28 -11.90
C ILE A 335 27.75 0.18 -11.20
N GLU A 336 28.14 -0.86 -11.94
CA GLU A 336 28.96 -1.97 -11.45
C GLU A 336 30.39 -1.57 -11.07
N GLU A 337 30.88 -0.39 -11.52
CA GLU A 337 32.22 0.11 -11.21
C GLU A 337 32.24 1.01 -9.96
N ILE A 338 31.07 1.38 -9.40
CA ILE A 338 30.98 2.35 -8.29
C ILE A 338 30.03 1.96 -7.16
N ALA A 339 29.03 1.11 -7.40
CA ALA A 339 27.99 0.78 -6.43
C ALA A 339 28.27 -0.52 -5.67
N PHE A 340 27.62 -0.67 -4.52
CA PHE A 340 27.54 -1.98 -3.85
C PHE A 340 26.80 -2.99 -4.74
N ASP A 341 27.31 -4.22 -4.83
CA ASP A 341 26.72 -5.27 -5.68
C ASP A 341 25.61 -6.03 -4.95
N PHE A 342 24.42 -5.43 -4.94
CA PHE A 342 23.23 -6.04 -4.34
C PHE A 342 22.81 -7.32 -5.06
N GLN A 343 23.08 -7.45 -6.37
CA GLN A 343 22.77 -8.66 -7.13
C GLN A 343 23.58 -9.83 -6.60
N ALA A 344 24.90 -9.72 -6.62
CA ALA A 344 25.79 -10.79 -6.18
C ALA A 344 25.67 -11.06 -4.68
N PHE A 345 25.46 -10.03 -3.85
CA PHE A 345 25.28 -10.21 -2.41
C PHE A 345 24.04 -11.06 -2.09
N THR A 346 22.92 -10.82 -2.78
CA THR A 346 21.64 -11.49 -2.46
C THR A 346 21.49 -12.87 -3.09
N GLU A 347 22.17 -13.15 -4.20
CA GLU A 347 22.18 -14.48 -4.83
C GLU A 347 23.06 -15.49 -4.09
N ARG A 348 24.04 -15.03 -3.31
CA ARG A 348 25.00 -15.90 -2.63
C ARG A 348 24.54 -16.29 -1.23
N PRO A 349 24.99 -17.44 -0.71
CA PRO A 349 24.82 -17.75 0.70
C PRO A 349 25.49 -16.69 1.58
N TYR A 350 24.85 -16.33 2.68
CA TYR A 350 25.32 -15.26 3.56
C TYR A 350 26.58 -15.71 4.30
N TYR A 351 27.72 -15.07 4.03
CA TYR A 351 29.00 -15.41 4.68
C TYR A 351 29.03 -15.11 6.17
N LEU A 352 28.07 -14.34 6.69
CA LEU A 352 27.89 -14.10 8.13
C LEU A 352 26.79 -14.96 8.76
N ALA A 353 26.28 -15.96 8.03
CA ALA A 353 25.38 -16.95 8.59
C ALA A 353 26.06 -17.68 9.78
N PRO A 354 25.30 -18.05 10.82
CA PRO A 354 25.85 -18.72 12.00
C PRO A 354 26.52 -20.05 11.66
N ALA A 355 27.62 -20.37 12.35
CA ALA A 355 28.24 -21.70 12.28
C ALA A 355 27.46 -22.71 13.13
N ALA A 356 27.71 -24.01 12.92
CA ALA A 356 27.18 -25.04 13.82
C ALA A 356 27.81 -24.92 15.22
N GLY A 357 27.01 -24.98 16.28
CA GLY A 357 27.45 -24.87 17.67
C GLY A 357 27.36 -26.17 18.47
N ARG A 358 28.06 -26.22 19.60
CA ARG A 358 27.87 -27.23 20.66
C ARG A 358 28.06 -26.62 22.04
N PHE A 359 27.47 -27.25 23.06
CA PHE A 359 27.79 -26.94 24.44
C PHE A 359 29.18 -27.40 24.85
N SER A 360 29.91 -26.49 25.48
CA SER A 360 31.18 -26.75 26.17
C SER A 360 31.09 -26.09 27.54
N GLY A 361 30.76 -26.89 28.57
CA GLY A 361 30.39 -26.36 29.89
C GLY A 361 29.09 -25.55 29.83
N ASP A 362 29.13 -24.30 30.30
CA ASP A 362 27.99 -23.37 30.33
C ASP A 362 27.98 -22.41 29.11
N SER A 363 28.90 -22.58 28.15
CA SER A 363 29.01 -21.73 26.96
C SER A 363 28.72 -22.49 25.67
N LEU A 364 28.11 -21.78 24.71
CA LEU A 364 27.93 -22.25 23.34
C LEU A 364 29.19 -21.92 22.52
N GLU A 365 29.85 -22.95 21.99
CA GLU A 365 31.07 -22.81 21.18
C GLU A 365 30.79 -23.18 19.71
N ALA A 366 31.28 -22.35 18.80
CA ALA A 366 31.20 -22.60 17.36
C ALA A 366 32.16 -23.72 16.94
N ILE A 367 31.71 -24.57 16.01
CA ILE A 367 32.47 -25.67 15.45
C ILE A 367 32.91 -25.29 14.04
N TYR A 368 34.23 -25.20 13.84
CA TYR A 368 34.84 -25.05 12.52
C TYR A 368 35.62 -26.34 12.22
N PRO A 369 35.10 -27.23 11.34
CA PRO A 369 35.79 -28.47 10.98
C PRO A 369 37.21 -28.17 10.51
N THR A 370 38.20 -28.83 11.13
CA THR A 370 39.61 -28.57 10.87
C THR A 370 40.27 -29.80 10.27
N ALA A 371 40.95 -29.61 9.14
CA ALA A 371 41.78 -30.62 8.48
C ALA A 371 43.26 -30.24 8.58
N GLN A 372 44.14 -31.22 8.76
CA GLN A 372 45.57 -30.98 8.97
C GLN A 372 46.47 -32.02 8.32
N ILE A 373 47.70 -31.60 8.00
CA ILE A 373 48.78 -32.47 7.54
C ILE A 373 50.14 -31.96 8.04
N ASN A 374 51.02 -32.90 8.41
CA ASN A 374 52.39 -32.58 8.79
C ASN A 374 53.26 -32.38 7.54
N LEU A 375 54.18 -31.42 7.59
CA LEU A 375 55.12 -31.14 6.52
C LEU A 375 56.47 -31.84 6.76
N PRO A 376 57.16 -32.33 5.70
CA PRO A 376 56.79 -32.20 4.29
C PRO A 376 55.73 -33.21 3.81
N ALA A 377 54.95 -32.84 2.81
CA ALA A 377 53.92 -33.69 2.20
C ALA A 377 53.93 -33.58 0.67
N ASN A 378 53.70 -34.71 -0.03
CA ASN A 378 53.74 -34.78 -1.49
C ASN A 378 52.48 -34.16 -2.13
N ALA A 379 52.61 -33.76 -3.40
CA ALA A 379 51.45 -33.47 -4.25
C ALA A 379 50.47 -34.66 -4.26
N GLY A 380 49.18 -34.37 -4.18
CA GLY A 380 48.09 -35.33 -4.07
C GLY A 380 47.82 -35.84 -2.64
N ALA A 381 48.61 -35.43 -1.63
CA ALA A 381 48.36 -35.84 -0.25
C ALA A 381 47.07 -35.22 0.30
N VAL A 382 46.25 -36.03 0.95
CA VAL A 382 44.96 -35.64 1.54
C VAL A 382 45.15 -35.30 3.02
N LEU A 383 44.61 -34.15 3.44
CA LEU A 383 44.60 -33.72 4.84
C LEU A 383 43.60 -34.57 5.65
N GLN A 384 43.86 -34.76 6.94
CA GLN A 384 42.95 -35.51 7.83
C GLN A 384 42.18 -34.53 8.72
N PHE A 385 40.87 -34.73 8.85
CA PHE A 385 40.03 -33.98 9.79
C PHE A 385 40.29 -34.41 11.24
N ASP A 386 39.92 -33.57 12.20
CA ASP A 386 40.15 -33.80 13.64
C ASP A 386 39.49 -35.07 14.20
N ASP A 387 38.47 -35.59 13.53
CA ASP A 387 37.83 -36.87 13.83
C ASP A 387 38.56 -38.09 13.24
N GLY A 388 39.67 -37.85 12.53
CA GLY A 388 40.50 -38.84 11.86
C GLY A 388 39.99 -39.29 10.50
N GLN A 389 38.94 -38.67 9.96
CA GLN A 389 38.43 -38.96 8.62
C GLN A 389 39.20 -38.19 7.54
N SER A 390 39.19 -38.73 6.32
CA SER A 390 39.81 -38.09 5.15
C SER A 390 38.84 -37.21 4.36
N ALA A 391 37.56 -37.15 4.76
CA ALA A 391 36.52 -36.31 4.16
C ALA A 391 35.52 -35.88 5.24
N HIS A 392 34.86 -34.75 5.03
CA HIS A 392 33.85 -34.19 5.92
C HIS A 392 32.54 -33.96 5.18
N THR A 393 31.42 -34.27 5.81
CA THR A 393 30.08 -33.98 5.29
C THR A 393 29.48 -32.83 6.12
N PRO A 394 29.06 -31.73 5.49
CA PRO A 394 28.29 -30.68 6.18
C PRO A 394 27.07 -31.24 6.93
N ARG A 395 26.75 -30.67 8.09
CA ARG A 395 25.56 -31.05 8.86
C ARG A 395 24.28 -30.69 8.10
N SER A 396 23.19 -31.39 8.39
CA SER A 396 21.87 -31.07 7.83
C SER A 396 21.48 -29.62 8.14
N GLY A 397 21.09 -28.86 7.13
CA GLY A 397 20.78 -27.43 7.24
C GLY A 397 21.99 -26.50 7.16
N PHE A 398 23.21 -27.04 7.04
CA PHE A 398 24.46 -26.29 6.91
C PHE A 398 25.15 -26.60 5.57
N ILE A 399 25.99 -25.67 5.13
CA ILE A 399 26.77 -25.74 3.89
C ILE A 399 28.23 -25.39 4.14
N PHE A 400 29.13 -26.04 3.42
CA PHE A 400 30.52 -25.61 3.32
C PHE A 400 30.63 -24.48 2.28
N ILE A 401 31.01 -23.28 2.72
CA ILE A 401 31.02 -22.07 1.87
C ILE A 401 32.39 -21.38 1.79
N GLY A 402 33.35 -21.78 2.63
CA GLY A 402 34.68 -21.18 2.60
C GLY A 402 35.63 -21.86 3.56
N TYR A 403 36.91 -21.49 3.49
CA TYR A 403 37.92 -22.01 4.40
C TYR A 403 39.09 -21.05 4.60
N PHE A 404 39.72 -21.20 5.75
CA PHE A 404 40.97 -20.54 6.10
C PHE A 404 42.09 -21.59 6.16
N ALA A 405 43.10 -21.44 5.31
CA ALA A 405 44.28 -22.29 5.28
C ALA A 405 45.47 -21.56 5.91
N LYS A 406 46.22 -22.26 6.76
CA LYS A 406 47.44 -21.76 7.41
C LYS A 406 48.54 -22.80 7.33
N ALA A 407 49.75 -22.37 7.04
CA ALA A 407 50.94 -23.21 7.12
C ALA A 407 52.03 -22.56 7.98
N THR A 408 52.81 -23.41 8.65
CA THR A 408 54.01 -23.01 9.40
C THR A 408 55.21 -23.79 8.88
N LYS A 409 56.37 -23.12 8.80
CA LYS A 409 57.61 -23.69 8.25
C LYS A 409 57.46 -24.23 6.83
N LEU A 410 56.65 -23.59 5.99
CA LEU A 410 56.49 -23.89 4.57
C LEU A 410 57.67 -23.31 3.79
N ALA A 411 58.30 -24.11 2.92
CA ALA A 411 59.53 -23.71 2.23
C ALA A 411 59.32 -23.05 0.86
N ALA A 412 58.15 -23.23 0.24
CA ALA A 412 57.81 -22.64 -1.05
C ALA A 412 56.29 -22.57 -1.22
N ARG A 413 55.86 -21.71 -2.15
CA ARG A 413 54.46 -21.57 -2.59
C ARG A 413 53.81 -22.94 -2.81
N THR A 414 52.65 -23.17 -2.22
CA THR A 414 51.90 -24.45 -2.30
C THR A 414 50.41 -24.18 -2.46
N ALA A 415 49.75 -24.85 -3.41
CA ALA A 415 48.29 -24.81 -3.55
C ALA A 415 47.58 -25.92 -2.76
N VAL A 416 46.48 -25.53 -2.10
CA VAL A 416 45.52 -26.41 -1.42
C VAL A 416 44.23 -26.43 -2.22
N GLU A 417 43.66 -27.61 -2.43
CA GLU A 417 42.41 -27.82 -3.17
C GLU A 417 41.36 -28.47 -2.27
N ALA A 418 40.17 -27.88 -2.20
CA ALA A 418 38.96 -28.54 -1.73
C ALA A 418 38.37 -29.35 -2.89
N VAL A 419 38.05 -30.61 -2.66
CA VAL A 419 37.61 -31.57 -3.69
C VAL A 419 36.33 -32.25 -3.22
N ASP A 420 35.34 -32.31 -4.10
CA ASP A 420 34.12 -33.08 -3.88
C ASP A 420 34.47 -34.57 -3.86
N SER A 421 34.14 -35.24 -2.75
CA SER A 421 34.46 -36.65 -2.56
C SER A 421 33.63 -37.60 -3.45
N THR A 422 32.50 -37.12 -3.98
CA THR A 422 31.59 -37.87 -4.84
C THR A 422 32.00 -37.78 -6.30
N THR A 423 32.23 -36.57 -6.80
CA THR A 423 32.58 -36.33 -8.22
C THR A 423 34.09 -36.34 -8.48
N GLY A 424 34.91 -36.04 -7.47
CA GLY A 424 36.36 -35.86 -7.59
C GLY A 424 36.76 -34.52 -8.21
N GLU A 425 35.81 -33.61 -8.45
CA GLU A 425 36.05 -32.27 -9.00
C GLU A 425 36.61 -31.32 -7.94
N VAL A 426 37.48 -30.41 -8.38
CA VAL A 426 38.02 -29.36 -7.50
C VAL A 426 36.96 -28.28 -7.33
N ILE A 427 36.46 -28.13 -6.11
CA ILE A 427 35.44 -27.16 -5.73
C ILE A 427 36.07 -25.76 -5.63
N ALA A 428 37.20 -25.67 -4.94
CA ALA A 428 37.91 -24.41 -4.71
C ALA A 428 39.41 -24.66 -4.51
N SER A 429 40.22 -23.67 -4.85
CA SER A 429 41.67 -23.72 -4.65
C SER A 429 42.22 -22.39 -4.16
N SER A 430 43.13 -22.45 -3.19
CA SER A 430 43.87 -21.30 -2.68
C SER A 430 45.35 -21.59 -2.71
N THR A 431 46.16 -20.54 -2.79
CA THR A 431 47.62 -20.65 -2.76
C THR A 431 48.17 -20.04 -1.48
N LEU A 432 49.02 -20.80 -0.78
CA LEU A 432 49.80 -20.35 0.36
C LEU A 432 51.18 -19.89 -0.11
N ASP A 433 51.51 -18.63 0.09
CA ASP A 433 52.83 -18.05 -0.20
C ASP A 433 53.59 -17.78 1.11
N PRO A 434 54.69 -18.49 1.42
CA PRO A 434 55.38 -18.36 2.69
C PRO A 434 56.16 -17.05 2.80
N ASP A 435 56.05 -16.41 3.96
CA ASP A 435 56.93 -15.32 4.38
C ASP A 435 58.36 -15.81 4.69
N GLN A 436 59.22 -14.89 5.14
CA GLN A 436 60.62 -15.17 5.48
C GLN A 436 60.79 -16.21 6.62
N ASP A 437 59.77 -16.41 7.45
CA ASP A 437 59.74 -17.35 8.57
C ASP A 437 59.04 -18.67 8.20
N GLY A 438 58.55 -18.77 6.97
CA GLY A 438 57.81 -19.93 6.44
C GLY A 438 56.35 -19.98 6.89
N ASN A 439 55.77 -18.87 7.36
CA ASN A 439 54.34 -18.78 7.65
C ASN A 439 53.60 -18.34 6.38
N ALA A 440 52.46 -18.98 6.13
CA ALA A 440 51.58 -18.60 5.03
C ALA A 440 50.13 -18.73 5.49
N SER A 441 49.26 -17.86 5.00
CA SER A 441 47.82 -18.00 5.18
C SER A 441 47.06 -17.59 3.92
N ALA A 442 45.89 -18.21 3.73
CA ALA A 442 44.97 -17.88 2.66
C ALA A 442 43.54 -18.04 3.18
N LEU A 443 42.66 -17.17 2.70
CA LEU A 443 41.24 -17.19 2.99
C LEU A 443 40.50 -17.23 1.66
N LEU A 444 39.43 -18.03 1.60
CA LEU A 444 38.62 -18.14 0.41
C LEU A 444 37.17 -18.41 0.80
N PHE A 445 36.26 -17.61 0.25
CA PHE A 445 34.82 -17.88 0.24
C PHE A 445 34.35 -18.15 -1.18
N MET A 446 33.42 -19.09 -1.31
CA MET A 446 32.90 -19.58 -2.57
C MET A 446 31.58 -18.87 -2.90
N GLU A 447 31.24 -18.77 -4.18
CA GLU A 447 29.97 -18.18 -4.61
C GLU A 447 28.79 -19.13 -4.30
N GLU A 448 29.03 -20.44 -4.39
CA GLU A 448 28.05 -21.49 -4.12
C GLU A 448 28.50 -22.37 -2.94
N GLY A 449 27.52 -22.75 -2.10
CA GLY A 449 27.74 -23.64 -0.96
C GLY A 449 27.68 -25.11 -1.35
N GLN A 450 28.46 -25.94 -0.65
CA GLN A 450 28.46 -27.39 -0.84
C GLN A 450 27.74 -28.09 0.31
N THR A 451 26.82 -29.00 -0.02
CA THR A 451 26.14 -29.90 0.92
C THR A 451 26.76 -31.30 0.93
N ASP A 452 27.42 -31.68 -0.16
CA ASP A 452 28.05 -32.98 -0.32
C ASP A 452 29.37 -33.08 0.47
N ALA A 453 29.84 -34.32 0.65
CA ALA A 453 31.07 -34.58 1.36
C ALA A 453 32.29 -34.10 0.56
N PHE A 454 33.24 -33.45 1.23
CA PHE A 454 34.45 -32.89 0.61
C PHE A 454 35.72 -33.27 1.37
N PHE A 455 36.87 -33.14 0.72
CA PHE A 455 38.18 -33.29 1.34
C PHE A 455 39.19 -32.27 0.82
N PHE A 456 40.28 -32.07 1.56
CA PHE A 456 41.39 -31.22 1.11
C PHE A 456 42.57 -32.06 0.64
N ARG A 457 43.17 -31.64 -0.47
CA ARG A 457 44.45 -32.19 -0.94
C ARG A 457 45.45 -31.10 -1.30
N LEU A 458 46.72 -31.46 -1.31
CA LEU A 458 47.77 -30.62 -1.86
C LEU A 458 47.86 -30.81 -3.37
N ASN A 459 47.84 -29.73 -4.14
CA ASN A 459 48.12 -29.81 -5.58
C ASN A 459 49.64 -29.86 -5.83
N ASP A 460 50.40 -29.15 -5.01
CA ASP A 460 51.86 -29.07 -5.09
C ASP A 460 52.57 -29.86 -3.98
N LEU A 461 53.88 -30.06 -4.12
CA LEU A 461 54.75 -30.53 -3.05
C LEU A 461 54.86 -29.45 -1.95
N ALA A 462 54.41 -29.76 -0.73
CA ALA A 462 54.59 -28.89 0.43
C ALA A 462 55.87 -29.26 1.17
N ALA A 463 56.99 -28.61 0.82
CA ALA A 463 58.28 -28.79 1.49
C ALA A 463 58.37 -27.98 2.80
N SER A 464 59.18 -28.43 3.77
CA SER A 464 59.34 -27.73 5.06
C SER A 464 60.73 -27.10 5.25
N THR A 465 60.78 -25.94 5.89
CA THR A 465 62.02 -25.23 6.28
C THR A 465 62.67 -25.81 7.55
N GLY A 466 61.99 -26.70 8.30
CA GLY A 466 62.52 -27.31 9.52
C GLY A 466 61.59 -28.34 10.16
N ALA A 467 61.99 -28.96 11.28
CA ALA A 467 61.17 -29.96 11.97
C ALA A 467 59.89 -29.35 12.57
N GLY A 468 58.75 -30.05 12.47
CA GLY A 468 57.47 -29.64 13.04
C GLY A 468 56.75 -28.53 12.27
N GLY A 469 56.83 -28.54 10.94
CA GLY A 469 55.95 -27.75 10.07
C GLY A 469 54.61 -28.46 9.88
N ALA A 470 53.53 -27.68 9.77
CA ALA A 470 52.18 -28.20 9.59
C ALA A 470 51.38 -27.26 8.69
N LEU A 471 50.40 -27.83 8.00
CA LEU A 471 49.37 -27.10 7.27
C LEU A 471 48.01 -27.50 7.83
N THR A 472 47.21 -26.50 8.19
CA THR A 472 45.87 -26.62 8.78
C THR A 472 44.86 -25.86 7.94
N VAL A 473 43.64 -26.39 7.84
CA VAL A 473 42.53 -25.77 7.12
C VAL A 473 41.29 -25.79 8.02
N GLU A 474 40.77 -24.64 8.40
CA GLU A 474 39.49 -24.49 9.11
C GLU A 474 38.37 -24.19 8.10
N CYS A 475 37.22 -24.88 8.23
CA CYS A 475 36.11 -24.77 7.29
C CYS A 475 34.98 -23.92 7.84
N ALA A 476 34.46 -22.99 7.02
CA ALA A 476 33.19 -22.29 7.27
C ALA A 476 32.04 -23.22 6.87
N GLU A 477 31.60 -24.04 7.82
CA GLU A 477 30.34 -24.77 7.75
C GLU A 477 29.24 -23.93 8.39
N LEU A 478 28.47 -23.21 7.56
CA LEU A 478 27.51 -22.19 8.00
C LEU A 478 26.07 -22.60 7.69
N LEU A 479 25.11 -22.03 8.43
CA LEU A 479 23.69 -22.23 8.18
C LEU A 479 23.37 -21.90 6.72
N SER A 480 22.59 -22.75 6.07
CA SER A 480 22.12 -22.56 4.69
C SER A 480 21.12 -21.41 4.62
N TYR A 481 21.62 -20.18 4.66
CA TYR A 481 20.86 -18.94 4.73
C TYR A 481 21.31 -17.98 3.62
N HIS A 482 20.34 -17.43 2.88
CA HIS A 482 20.59 -16.34 1.95
C HIS A 482 20.26 -15.00 2.62
N PRO A 483 21.04 -13.94 2.35
CA PRO A 483 20.83 -12.69 3.03
C PRO A 483 19.53 -12.02 2.59
N ASN A 484 18.98 -11.26 3.53
CA ASN A 484 17.81 -10.41 3.39
C ASN A 484 18.21 -8.95 3.61
N TRP A 485 17.22 -8.06 3.59
CA TRP A 485 17.48 -6.62 3.61
C TRP A 485 18.04 -6.06 4.90
N TRP A 486 17.73 -6.70 6.03
CA TRP A 486 18.36 -6.37 7.29
C TRP A 486 19.84 -6.75 7.33
N ASP A 487 20.27 -7.76 6.55
CA ASP A 487 21.66 -8.21 6.52
C ASP A 487 22.56 -7.25 5.75
N PHE A 488 22.13 -6.78 4.57
CA PHE A 488 22.87 -5.72 3.90
C PHE A 488 22.78 -4.39 4.64
N TYR A 489 21.68 -4.09 5.35
CA TYR A 489 21.63 -2.93 6.25
C TYR A 489 22.74 -2.99 7.29
N LEU A 490 22.88 -4.12 7.99
CA LEU A 490 23.92 -4.30 8.99
C LEU A 490 25.32 -4.15 8.38
N LEU A 491 25.56 -4.83 7.26
CA LEU A 491 26.85 -4.76 6.56
C LEU A 491 27.20 -3.32 6.19
N LEU A 492 26.28 -2.61 5.52
CA LEU A 492 26.51 -1.25 5.04
C LEU A 492 26.69 -0.29 6.22
N ARG A 493 25.82 -0.36 7.24
CA ARG A 493 25.89 0.54 8.41
C ARG A 493 27.19 0.37 9.20
N MET A 494 27.62 -0.88 9.42
CA MET A 494 28.84 -1.19 10.18
C MET A 494 30.12 -1.02 9.38
N SER A 495 30.08 -1.15 8.05
CA SER A 495 31.28 -0.98 7.21
C SER A 495 31.53 0.48 6.85
N ALA A 496 30.48 1.29 6.69
CA ALA A 496 30.58 2.68 6.23
C ALA A 496 30.82 3.72 7.34
N THR A 497 30.78 3.32 8.62
CA THR A 497 31.00 4.23 9.75
C THR A 497 32.43 4.76 9.81
N ASP A 498 32.59 6.02 10.15
CA ASP A 498 33.90 6.62 10.43
C ASP A 498 34.18 6.71 11.94
N GLY A 499 33.15 6.49 12.77
CA GLY A 499 33.23 6.42 14.24
C GLY A 499 33.82 7.64 14.95
N GLY A 500 33.93 8.77 14.26
CA GLY A 500 34.61 9.96 14.75
C GLY A 500 33.68 10.97 15.46
N ASP A 501 34.18 11.55 16.56
CA ASP A 501 33.71 12.82 17.15
C ASP A 501 34.68 14.00 16.84
N LEU A 502 35.67 13.77 15.97
CA LEU A 502 36.92 14.57 15.96
C LEU A 502 36.96 15.76 14.98
N THR A 503 35.94 15.98 14.16
CA THR A 503 35.78 17.22 13.38
C THR A 503 34.29 17.50 13.16
N ALA A 504 33.79 18.61 13.69
CA ALA A 504 32.43 19.09 13.50
C ALA A 504 31.97 19.05 12.02
N SER A 505 30.67 18.78 11.81
CA SER A 505 29.87 18.68 10.56
C SER A 505 29.84 17.31 9.83
N GLY A 506 28.68 16.63 9.79
CA GLY A 506 28.40 15.49 8.88
C GLY A 506 27.53 14.35 9.44
N VAL A 507 26.91 13.57 8.56
CA VAL A 507 26.13 12.35 8.90
C VAL A 507 27.04 11.12 8.79
N ASP A 508 27.21 10.39 9.90
CA ASP A 508 28.11 9.23 9.98
C ASP A 508 27.62 8.04 9.13
N GLY A 509 28.47 7.55 8.22
CA GLY A 509 28.18 6.39 7.37
C GLY A 509 27.02 6.57 6.38
N ARG A 510 26.77 7.80 5.93
CA ARG A 510 25.74 8.12 4.94
C ARG A 510 26.12 7.62 3.54
N GLY A 511 25.30 6.76 2.95
CA GLY A 511 25.57 6.19 1.61
C GLY A 511 25.57 7.22 0.46
N LEU A 512 24.88 8.36 0.60
CA LEU A 512 24.71 9.34 -0.47
C LEU A 512 26.04 9.88 -1.00
N ASP A 513 26.97 10.13 -0.07
CA ASP A 513 28.25 10.79 -0.33
C ASP A 513 29.42 9.80 -0.14
N PHE A 514 29.12 8.50 -0.09
CA PHE A 514 30.10 7.44 0.10
C PHE A 514 30.68 6.98 -1.25
N ASP A 515 31.93 7.32 -1.50
CA ASP A 515 32.62 7.09 -2.78
C ASP A 515 33.26 5.70 -2.92
N GLN A 516 33.32 4.93 -1.83
CA GLN A 516 33.92 3.59 -1.76
C GLN A 516 32.87 2.46 -1.66
N ALA A 517 31.65 2.66 -2.16
CA ALA A 517 30.56 1.68 -1.98
C ALA A 517 30.88 0.30 -2.58
N LEU A 518 31.59 0.24 -3.72
CA LEU A 518 32.07 -1.02 -4.31
C LEU A 518 33.08 -1.74 -3.39
N GLU A 519 33.97 -0.99 -2.73
CA GLU A 519 35.00 -1.56 -1.84
C GLU A 519 34.35 -2.28 -0.64
N LEU A 520 33.20 -1.81 -0.15
CA LEU A 520 32.44 -2.51 0.91
C LEU A 520 32.02 -3.91 0.47
N TRP A 521 31.58 -4.05 -0.78
CA TRP A 521 31.24 -5.34 -1.37
C TRP A 521 32.48 -6.21 -1.55
N GLU A 522 33.57 -5.68 -2.12
CA GLU A 522 34.80 -6.44 -2.34
C GLU A 522 35.41 -6.95 -1.03
N ASN A 523 35.44 -6.11 0.00
CA ASN A 523 35.90 -6.49 1.34
C ASN A 523 35.06 -7.62 1.93
N TYR A 524 33.73 -7.53 1.83
CA TYR A 524 32.84 -8.60 2.29
C TYR A 524 33.03 -9.89 1.49
N ARG A 525 33.10 -9.80 0.16
CA ARG A 525 33.28 -10.92 -0.76
C ARG A 525 34.56 -11.69 -0.45
N ASP A 526 35.67 -10.96 -0.24
CA ASP A 526 37.00 -11.56 -0.11
C ASP A 526 37.31 -12.01 1.33
N ALA A 527 36.77 -11.31 2.35
CA ALA A 527 37.01 -11.64 3.75
C ALA A 527 35.91 -12.50 4.41
N GLY A 528 34.71 -12.53 3.83
CA GLY A 528 33.54 -13.21 4.38
C GLY A 528 33.06 -12.66 5.72
N CYS A 529 33.46 -11.44 6.09
CA CYS A 529 33.07 -10.76 7.33
C CYS A 529 32.93 -9.25 7.11
N ILE A 530 32.29 -8.55 8.04
CA ILE A 530 32.24 -7.09 8.03
C ILE A 530 33.64 -6.56 8.35
N ILE A 531 34.18 -5.72 7.46
CA ILE A 531 35.43 -4.99 7.66
C ILE A 531 35.11 -3.51 7.58
N ASN A 532 35.52 -2.78 8.61
CA ASN A 532 35.57 -1.32 8.58
C ASN A 532 37.04 -0.89 8.40
N GLY A 533 37.35 -0.20 7.31
CA GLY A 533 38.72 0.19 6.95
C GLY A 533 39.38 1.14 7.96
N ILE A 534 38.57 1.86 8.74
CA ILE A 534 39.02 2.79 9.77
C ILE A 534 39.25 2.07 11.12
N GLY A 535 38.55 0.97 11.35
CA GLY A 535 38.56 0.22 12.61
C GLY A 535 37.83 0.94 13.74
N ALA A 536 36.79 1.70 13.42
CA ALA A 536 35.98 2.44 14.40
C ALA A 536 34.56 1.87 14.49
N GLY A 537 33.94 2.01 15.67
CA GLY A 537 32.53 1.67 15.88
C GLY A 537 31.59 2.74 15.31
N LEU A 538 30.29 2.53 15.44
CA LEU A 538 29.30 3.58 15.21
C LEU A 538 29.54 4.76 16.17
N ARG A 539 29.27 5.98 15.69
CA ARG A 539 29.41 7.20 16.50
C ARG A 539 28.33 7.30 17.58
N MET A 540 28.71 7.71 18.79
CA MET A 540 27.76 8.05 19.86
C MET A 540 26.94 9.26 19.49
N THR A 541 25.62 9.09 19.49
CA THR A 541 24.65 10.15 19.20
C THR A 541 23.83 10.45 20.47
N PRO A 542 24.38 11.19 21.44
CA PRO A 542 23.72 11.36 22.74
C PRO A 542 22.45 12.22 22.65
N ASP A 543 22.43 13.23 21.78
CA ASP A 543 21.40 14.28 21.82
C ASP A 543 20.69 14.54 20.46
N TRP A 544 21.34 14.35 19.32
CA TRP A 544 20.87 14.88 18.02
C TRP A 544 20.38 13.78 17.06
N VAL A 545 19.11 13.80 16.69
CA VAL A 545 18.53 12.75 15.84
C VAL A 545 18.98 12.86 14.37
N ASN A 546 19.28 14.07 13.91
CA ASN A 546 19.53 14.35 12.50
C ASN A 546 20.96 14.01 12.03
N ASP A 547 21.85 13.60 12.94
CA ASP A 547 23.18 13.06 12.63
C ASP A 547 23.09 11.56 12.21
N ASN A 548 21.93 10.93 12.35
CA ASN A 548 21.71 9.54 12.01
C ASN A 548 21.44 9.32 10.51
N PRO A 549 22.13 8.38 9.82
CA PRO A 549 21.97 8.20 8.38
C PRO A 549 20.62 7.59 7.97
N ILE A 550 19.96 6.80 8.83
CA ILE A 550 18.63 6.24 8.56
C ILE A 550 17.57 7.33 8.71
N TYR A 551 17.68 8.19 9.73
CA TYR A 551 16.86 9.38 9.84
C TYR A 551 17.00 10.27 8.60
N ASP A 552 18.23 10.53 8.15
CA ASP A 552 18.47 11.35 6.96
C ASP A 552 17.89 10.73 5.68
N ALA A 553 18.06 9.43 5.47
CA ALA A 553 17.48 8.73 4.32
C ALA A 553 15.94 8.78 4.33
N ALA A 554 15.33 8.58 5.50
CA ALA A 554 13.89 8.73 5.69
C ALA A 554 13.44 10.17 5.40
N ARG A 555 14.18 11.17 5.91
CA ARG A 555 13.92 12.59 5.74
C ARG A 555 13.92 12.94 4.25
N ARG A 556 14.97 12.55 3.53
CA ARG A 556 15.09 12.77 2.07
C ARG A 556 13.97 12.09 1.30
N ALA A 557 13.61 10.84 1.60
CA ALA A 557 12.48 10.19 0.96
C ALA A 557 11.14 10.92 1.20
N ALA A 558 10.84 11.26 2.46
CA ALA A 558 9.64 12.02 2.80
C ALA A 558 9.63 13.37 2.08
N ARG A 559 10.78 14.06 2.07
CA ARG A 559 11.01 15.33 1.39
C ARG A 559 10.82 15.18 -0.14
N GLU A 560 11.30 14.13 -0.78
CA GLU A 560 11.16 13.93 -2.23
C GLU A 560 9.73 13.60 -2.67
N MET A 561 8.91 13.03 -1.77
CA MET A 561 7.55 12.58 -2.08
C MET A 561 6.46 13.56 -1.64
N VAL A 562 6.64 14.22 -0.49
CA VAL A 562 5.61 15.06 0.16
C VAL A 562 6.22 16.35 0.72
N ARG A 563 5.50 17.46 0.55
CA ARG A 563 5.76 18.73 1.23
C ARG A 563 4.54 19.17 2.01
N ILE A 564 4.74 19.61 3.24
CA ILE A 564 3.66 20.18 4.06
C ILE A 564 4.14 21.53 4.56
N LEU A 565 3.45 22.59 4.14
CA LEU A 565 3.82 23.95 4.49
C LEU A 565 2.74 24.60 5.36
N PRO A 566 3.14 25.29 6.44
CA PRO A 566 2.18 25.97 7.28
C PRO A 566 1.82 27.32 6.65
N ARG A 567 0.75 27.92 7.18
CA ARG A 567 0.22 29.20 6.70
C ARG A 567 1.24 30.37 6.68
N ARG A 568 2.31 30.29 7.48
CA ARG A 568 3.31 31.38 7.63
C ARG A 568 4.15 31.59 6.36
N GLN A 569 4.24 30.57 5.51
CA GLN A 569 4.97 30.61 4.24
C GLN A 569 4.14 31.23 3.12
N PHE A 570 2.81 31.30 3.28
CA PHE A 570 1.89 31.86 2.30
C PHE A 570 1.93 33.40 2.30
N VAL A 571 2.01 33.98 1.10
CA VAL A 571 2.19 35.43 0.88
C VAL A 571 0.98 36.09 0.24
N SER A 572 0.45 35.52 -0.85
CA SER A 572 -0.72 36.09 -1.54
C SER A 572 -1.45 35.07 -2.41
N TYR A 573 -2.69 35.41 -2.76
CA TYR A 573 -3.56 34.63 -3.63
C TYR A 573 -4.16 35.53 -4.72
N GLU A 574 -4.24 35.00 -5.94
CA GLU A 574 -4.82 35.66 -7.11
C GLU A 574 -5.59 34.63 -7.94
N VAL A 575 -6.68 35.05 -8.58
CA VAL A 575 -7.34 34.26 -9.62
C VAL A 575 -7.29 35.04 -10.93
N SER A 576 -6.62 34.46 -11.92
CA SER A 576 -6.45 35.05 -13.24
C SER A 576 -6.53 33.96 -14.31
N GLY A 577 -7.24 34.26 -15.42
CA GLY A 577 -7.43 33.28 -16.50
C GLY A 577 -8.14 31.99 -16.07
N GLY A 578 -8.97 32.03 -15.01
CA GLY A 578 -9.64 30.85 -14.46
C GLY A 578 -8.73 29.90 -13.66
N LYS A 579 -7.53 30.35 -13.28
CA LYS A 579 -6.55 29.57 -12.51
C LYS A 579 -6.26 30.23 -11.17
N SER A 580 -6.02 29.40 -10.17
CA SER A 580 -5.52 29.84 -8.86
C SER A 580 -4.01 30.05 -8.93
N ILE A 581 -3.55 31.18 -8.41
CA ILE A 581 -2.13 31.56 -8.37
C ILE A 581 -1.77 31.88 -6.92
N LEU A 582 -0.90 31.08 -6.32
CA LEU A 582 -0.44 31.26 -4.95
C LEU A 582 1.03 31.66 -4.94
N ARG A 583 1.38 32.54 -4.02
CA ARG A 583 2.77 32.98 -3.81
C ARG A 583 3.23 32.60 -2.41
N PHE A 584 4.42 32.05 -2.31
CA PHE A 584 5.01 31.58 -1.06
C PHE A 584 6.43 32.12 -0.88
N LEU A 585 6.86 32.30 0.37
CA LEU A 585 8.27 32.47 0.68
C LEU A 585 9.01 31.18 0.31
N ARG A 586 10.10 31.29 -0.47
CA ARG A 586 10.91 30.12 -0.85
C ARG A 586 11.60 29.49 0.35
N TYR A 587 12.08 30.33 1.25
CA TYR A 587 12.90 29.92 2.37
C TYR A 587 12.15 30.05 3.69
N VAL A 588 12.35 29.08 4.58
CA VAL A 588 11.95 29.20 5.98
C VAL A 588 13.07 29.84 6.79
N ASP A 589 12.74 30.92 7.51
CA ASP A 589 13.62 31.54 8.49
C ASP A 589 13.40 30.88 9.85
N VAL A 590 14.48 30.36 10.46
CA VAL A 590 14.43 29.80 11.81
C VAL A 590 15.06 30.81 12.80
N PRO A 591 14.27 31.41 13.71
CA PRO A 591 14.79 32.33 14.71
C PRO A 591 15.89 31.69 15.56
N GLY A 592 17.08 32.29 15.60
CA GLY A 592 18.23 31.78 16.36
C GLY A 592 19.37 31.20 15.52
N LEU A 593 19.20 31.07 14.19
CA LEU A 593 20.23 30.54 13.28
C LEU A 593 20.97 31.63 12.49
N PRO A 594 22.30 31.77 12.62
CA PRO A 594 23.10 32.66 11.77
C PRO A 594 23.16 32.11 10.33
N GLY A 595 22.54 32.80 9.36
CA GLY A 595 22.58 32.44 7.94
C GLY A 595 21.58 31.37 7.47
N GLY A 596 20.67 30.91 8.35
CA GLY A 596 19.81 29.74 8.14
C GLY A 596 18.49 29.99 7.41
N THR A 597 18.54 30.24 6.10
CA THR A 597 17.37 30.17 5.20
C THR A 597 17.35 28.80 4.51
N PHE A 598 16.33 27.97 4.77
CA PHE A 598 16.23 26.62 4.17
C PHE A 598 15.18 26.57 3.07
N ASP A 599 15.52 26.00 1.91
CA ASP A 599 14.62 25.94 0.74
C ASP A 599 13.51 24.90 0.95
N CYS A 600 12.31 25.40 1.26
CA CYS A 600 11.14 24.57 1.47
C CYS A 600 10.41 24.22 0.16
N PHE A 601 10.86 24.77 -0.97
CA PHE A 601 10.34 24.51 -2.31
C PHE A 601 11.33 23.81 -3.24
N ALA A 602 12.49 23.35 -2.75
CA ALA A 602 13.39 22.61 -3.63
C ALA A 602 12.68 21.39 -4.23
N ASP A 603 12.97 21.17 -5.51
CA ASP A 603 12.33 20.20 -6.42
C ASP A 603 10.89 20.52 -6.84
N ILE A 604 10.26 21.56 -6.28
CA ILE A 604 9.01 22.15 -6.79
C ILE A 604 9.31 23.41 -7.59
N ALA A 605 10.02 24.36 -6.98
CA ALA A 605 10.53 25.56 -7.62
C ALA A 605 11.79 25.26 -8.45
N PRO A 606 12.13 26.11 -9.44
CA PRO A 606 13.39 25.97 -10.15
C PRO A 606 14.58 26.07 -9.19
N SER A 607 15.67 25.37 -9.50
CA SER A 607 16.89 25.34 -8.67
C SER A 607 17.36 26.75 -8.32
N ALA A 608 17.77 26.96 -7.07
CA ALA A 608 18.44 28.19 -6.62
C ALA A 608 19.87 28.28 -7.15
N THR A 609 20.42 27.16 -7.64
CA THR A 609 21.78 27.10 -8.15
C THR A 609 21.80 27.56 -9.61
N PRO A 610 22.72 28.48 -9.98
CA PRO A 610 22.97 28.84 -11.37
C PRO A 610 23.29 27.62 -12.22
N VAL A 611 22.88 27.67 -13.48
CA VAL A 611 23.26 26.70 -14.51
C VAL A 611 24.61 27.13 -15.05
N GLU A 612 25.58 26.21 -15.07
CA GLU A 612 26.91 26.48 -15.62
C GLU A 612 26.95 26.29 -17.15
N PRO A 613 27.87 26.96 -17.86
CA PRO A 613 28.09 26.69 -19.28
C PRO A 613 28.35 25.20 -19.54
N GLY A 614 27.67 24.64 -20.53
CA GLY A 614 27.74 23.24 -20.92
C GLY A 614 26.68 22.36 -20.26
N GLU A 615 25.87 22.89 -19.34
CA GLU A 615 24.82 22.17 -18.62
C GLU A 615 23.39 22.51 -19.13
N LEU A 616 23.28 23.14 -20.30
CA LEU A 616 21.98 23.39 -20.92
C LEU A 616 21.32 22.07 -21.36
N ILE A 617 20.03 21.93 -21.05
CA ILE A 617 19.18 20.82 -21.46
C ILE A 617 18.32 21.29 -22.63
N GLU A 618 18.34 20.54 -23.74
CA GLU A 618 17.53 20.86 -24.92
C GLU A 618 16.04 21.03 -24.59
N ASP A 619 15.41 22.05 -25.19
CA ASP A 619 14.01 22.44 -24.98
C ASP A 619 13.65 22.98 -23.58
N GLU A 620 14.62 23.07 -22.66
CA GLU A 620 14.46 23.73 -21.38
C GLU A 620 14.49 25.26 -21.55
N VAL A 621 13.68 25.96 -20.75
CA VAL A 621 13.61 27.43 -20.78
C VAL A 621 14.40 28.00 -19.64
N TYR A 622 15.33 28.89 -19.96
CA TYR A 622 16.20 29.54 -18.99
C TYR A 622 15.90 31.02 -18.88
N VAL A 623 16.10 31.58 -17.69
CA VAL A 623 15.96 33.00 -17.38
C VAL A 623 17.30 33.58 -16.95
N VAL A 624 17.62 34.77 -17.45
CA VAL A 624 18.83 35.51 -17.09
C VAL A 624 18.54 36.33 -15.83
N ARG A 625 19.44 36.26 -14.85
CA ARG A 625 19.41 37.12 -13.67
C ARG A 625 20.75 37.80 -13.44
N GLY A 626 20.75 39.10 -13.18
CA GLY A 626 21.96 39.85 -12.86
C GLY A 626 22.02 41.23 -13.50
N THR A 627 23.22 41.83 -13.53
CA THR A 627 23.40 43.22 -13.98
C THR A 627 23.97 43.37 -15.39
N GLY A 628 24.47 42.29 -15.99
CA GLY A 628 25.04 42.25 -17.34
C GLY A 628 24.13 41.53 -18.35
N THR A 629 24.75 40.91 -19.36
CA THR A 629 24.06 40.16 -20.41
C THR A 629 24.56 38.73 -20.55
N VAL A 630 23.69 37.86 -21.04
CA VAL A 630 24.03 36.51 -21.48
C VAL A 630 23.95 36.45 -23.00
N SER A 631 25.03 36.02 -23.65
CA SER A 631 25.04 35.78 -25.10
C SER A 631 24.74 34.31 -25.38
N TYR A 632 23.69 34.06 -26.15
CA TYR A 632 23.28 32.72 -26.58
C TYR A 632 22.87 32.74 -28.06
N ARG A 633 23.48 31.87 -28.88
CA ARG A 633 23.28 31.80 -30.35
C ARG A 633 23.37 33.16 -31.07
N GLY A 634 24.27 34.03 -30.62
CA GLY A 634 24.48 35.36 -31.21
C GLY A 634 23.42 36.41 -30.84
N SER A 635 22.51 36.10 -29.92
CA SER A 635 21.57 37.05 -29.31
C SER A 635 21.95 37.33 -27.85
N ASN A 636 21.73 38.56 -27.38
CA ASN A 636 22.03 38.95 -26.01
C ASN A 636 20.73 39.07 -25.21
N TYR A 637 20.73 38.52 -24.01
CA TYR A 637 19.61 38.49 -23.08
C TYR A 637 19.99 39.24 -21.80
N SER A 638 19.17 40.19 -21.37
CA SER A 638 19.33 40.95 -20.12
C SER A 638 18.52 40.34 -18.98
N ASP A 639 18.67 40.88 -17.77
CA ASP A 639 17.88 40.52 -16.59
C ASP A 639 16.38 40.35 -16.88
N GLY A 640 15.81 39.24 -16.39
CA GLY A 640 14.41 38.87 -16.56
C GLY A 640 14.03 38.34 -17.96
N GLN A 641 14.93 38.43 -18.96
CA GLN A 641 14.69 37.82 -20.27
C GLN A 641 14.96 36.31 -20.24
N SER A 642 14.31 35.59 -21.15
CA SER A 642 14.42 34.13 -21.23
C SER A 642 14.72 33.64 -22.64
N PHE A 643 15.37 32.49 -22.74
CA PHE A 643 15.65 31.77 -23.98
C PHE A 643 15.41 30.27 -23.80
N THR A 644 15.17 29.57 -24.91
CA THR A 644 15.04 28.10 -24.95
C THR A 644 16.34 27.49 -25.46
N ALA A 645 16.87 26.52 -24.74
CA ALA A 645 18.10 25.84 -25.12
C ALA A 645 17.93 24.89 -26.31
N ASP A 646 19.00 24.68 -27.07
CA ASP A 646 19.12 23.73 -28.18
C ASP A 646 20.34 22.83 -27.96
N ALA A 647 20.34 21.65 -28.58
CA ALA A 647 21.35 20.60 -28.36
C ALA A 647 22.80 20.98 -28.72
N THR A 648 23.03 22.04 -29.48
CA THR A 648 24.32 22.33 -30.15
C THR A 648 24.97 23.64 -29.72
N ALA A 649 24.29 24.43 -28.88
CA ALA A 649 24.74 25.76 -28.48
C ALA A 649 24.84 25.87 -26.96
N ASP A 650 25.84 26.63 -26.53
CA ASP A 650 26.05 27.00 -25.14
C ASP A 650 26.00 28.53 -24.98
N PHE A 651 25.96 29.00 -23.75
CA PHE A 651 25.90 30.43 -23.43
C PHE A 651 27.22 30.95 -22.86
N THR A 652 27.42 32.26 -22.97
CA THR A 652 28.47 32.98 -22.24
C THR A 652 27.84 34.11 -21.45
N ALA A 653 28.19 34.24 -20.18
CA ALA A 653 27.64 35.26 -19.28
C ALA A 653 28.69 36.32 -18.91
N ASP A 654 28.26 37.58 -18.83
CA ASP A 654 29.06 38.66 -18.22
C ASP A 654 29.22 38.45 -16.70
N GLU A 655 30.24 39.07 -16.10
CA GLU A 655 30.48 39.03 -14.65
C GLU A 655 29.23 39.52 -13.87
N GLY A 656 28.85 38.80 -12.81
CA GLY A 656 27.67 39.13 -12.00
C GLY A 656 26.32 38.85 -12.69
N THR A 657 26.31 38.01 -13.73
CA THR A 657 25.10 37.54 -14.43
C THR A 657 25.11 36.02 -14.50
N SER A 658 23.97 35.41 -14.20
CA SER A 658 23.80 33.96 -14.13
C SER A 658 22.54 33.52 -14.86
N VAL A 659 22.53 32.27 -15.30
CA VAL A 659 21.40 31.62 -15.97
C VAL A 659 20.74 30.66 -15.01
N PHE A 660 19.41 30.66 -14.96
CA PHE A 660 18.64 29.75 -14.10
C PHE A 660 17.56 29.06 -14.93
N VAL A 661 17.17 27.85 -14.53
CA VAL A 661 15.93 27.23 -15.06
C VAL A 661 14.76 28.14 -14.71
N LYS A 662 13.86 28.40 -15.68
CA LYS A 662 12.75 29.34 -15.49
C LYS A 662 11.61 28.74 -14.68
N ASP A 663 11.27 27.49 -14.94
CA ASP A 663 10.12 26.78 -14.36
C ASP A 663 10.58 25.48 -13.69
N GLY A 664 10.17 25.25 -12.45
CA GLY A 664 10.48 24.02 -11.73
C GLY A 664 9.60 22.84 -12.18
N ILE A 665 8.43 23.11 -12.75
CA ILE A 665 7.48 22.08 -13.19
C ILE A 665 7.74 21.70 -14.64
N ARG A 666 7.79 20.38 -14.87
CA ARG A 666 7.95 19.77 -16.19
C ARG A 666 6.79 18.82 -16.43
N ALA A 667 5.75 19.31 -17.10
CA ALA A 667 4.58 18.50 -17.44
C ALA A 667 4.92 17.29 -18.33
N LYS A 668 5.97 17.41 -19.15
CA LYS A 668 6.55 16.31 -19.93
C LYS A 668 8.04 16.26 -19.66
N ALA A 669 8.61 15.06 -19.68
CA ALA A 669 10.06 14.90 -19.64
C ALA A 669 10.72 15.65 -20.80
N ARG A 670 11.94 16.13 -20.57
CA ARG A 670 12.85 16.63 -21.62
C ARG A 670 13.84 15.51 -21.95
N LYS A 671 14.56 15.61 -23.08
CA LYS A 671 15.63 14.66 -23.42
C LYS A 671 16.62 14.55 -22.25
N LYS A 672 17.07 13.32 -21.96
CA LYS A 672 17.88 12.91 -20.80
C LYS A 672 17.23 13.09 -19.43
N GLY A 673 16.08 13.75 -19.35
CA GLY A 673 15.45 14.15 -18.11
C GLY A 673 14.22 13.31 -17.77
N TRP A 674 13.54 13.73 -16.72
CA TRP A 674 12.28 13.15 -16.27
C TRP A 674 11.24 14.27 -16.12
N SER A 675 9.96 13.93 -16.18
CA SER A 675 8.92 14.89 -15.82
C SER A 675 9.03 15.25 -14.32
N ASN A 676 8.57 16.43 -13.94
CA ASN A 676 8.46 16.85 -12.55
C ASN A 676 7.11 17.51 -12.34
N ARG A 677 6.19 16.78 -11.72
CA ARG A 677 4.79 17.20 -11.54
C ARG A 677 4.40 17.01 -10.09
N TRP A 678 3.61 17.92 -9.58
CA TRP A 678 3.16 17.94 -8.18
C TRP A 678 1.68 18.33 -8.14
N CYS A 679 0.93 17.71 -7.24
CA CYS A 679 -0.44 18.12 -6.94
C CYS A 679 -0.56 18.59 -5.49
N SER A 680 -1.56 19.42 -5.20
CA SER A 680 -1.78 19.97 -3.88
C SER A 680 -3.23 19.84 -3.42
N PHE A 681 -3.41 19.67 -2.12
CA PHE A 681 -4.69 19.85 -1.45
C PHE A 681 -4.47 20.63 -0.14
N ILE A 682 -5.55 21.16 0.43
CA ILE A 682 -5.49 22.08 1.55
C ILE A 682 -6.29 21.51 2.72
N GLN A 683 -5.76 21.66 3.93
CA GLN A 683 -6.51 21.43 5.17
C GLN A 683 -6.65 22.78 5.88
N THR A 684 -7.86 23.15 6.24
CA THR A 684 -8.14 24.43 6.89
C THR A 684 -8.62 24.19 8.31
N LYS A 685 -8.27 25.12 9.21
CA LYS A 685 -8.61 25.03 10.63
C LYS A 685 -9.29 26.29 11.14
N CYS A 686 -10.18 26.09 12.10
CA CYS A 686 -10.75 27.14 12.93
C CYS A 686 -9.67 27.73 13.85
N TYR A 687 -9.87 28.96 14.32
CA TYR A 687 -8.93 29.63 15.22
C TYR A 687 -9.63 30.67 16.11
N HIS A 688 -8.97 31.13 17.17
CA HIS A 688 -9.41 32.30 17.93
C HIS A 688 -8.21 33.11 18.47
N PRO A 689 -8.10 34.42 18.20
CA PRO A 689 -6.90 35.21 18.53
C PRO A 689 -6.72 35.53 20.02
N SER A 690 -7.68 35.19 20.89
CA SER A 690 -7.54 35.42 22.34
C SER A 690 -6.52 34.48 22.96
N GLU A 691 -5.59 35.02 23.74
CA GLU A 691 -4.59 34.24 24.49
C GLU A 691 -5.17 33.24 25.49
N SER A 692 -6.39 33.50 25.97
CA SER A 692 -7.11 32.61 26.87
C SER A 692 -7.89 31.50 26.16
N SER A 693 -7.92 31.52 24.83
CA SER A 693 -8.68 30.55 24.04
C SER A 693 -7.88 29.27 23.84
N ILE A 694 -8.58 28.14 23.84
CA ILE A 694 -7.98 26.87 23.43
C ILE A 694 -7.79 26.77 21.91
N TRP A 695 -8.44 27.66 21.14
CA TRP A 695 -8.36 27.70 19.68
C TRP A 695 -7.30 28.66 19.16
N LYS A 696 -6.46 29.22 20.03
CA LYS A 696 -5.41 30.14 19.60
C LYS A 696 -4.42 29.46 18.65
N PRO A 697 -3.81 30.22 17.72
CA PRO A 697 -2.96 29.64 16.69
C PRO A 697 -1.92 28.67 17.26
N GLU A 698 -1.23 29.07 18.32
CA GLU A 698 -0.13 28.29 18.89
C GLU A 698 -0.58 27.02 19.63
N ALA A 699 -1.85 26.92 20.04
CA ALA A 699 -2.38 25.77 20.77
C ALA A 699 -3.19 24.80 19.89
N TYR A 700 -3.73 25.29 18.77
CA TYR A 700 -4.62 24.52 17.90
C TYR A 700 -4.27 24.66 16.41
N GLY A 701 -4.41 25.86 15.85
CA GLY A 701 -4.34 26.08 14.40
C GLY A 701 -2.98 25.77 13.76
N ASP A 702 -1.90 26.08 14.48
CA ASP A 702 -0.51 25.80 14.10
C ASP A 702 0.00 24.48 14.75
N TYR A 703 -0.72 23.93 15.73
CA TYR A 703 -0.34 22.66 16.36
C TYR A 703 -0.79 21.45 15.53
N PHE A 704 -2.09 21.38 15.20
CA PHE A 704 -2.64 20.30 14.39
C PHE A 704 -2.48 20.64 12.91
N ALA A 705 -1.81 19.79 12.14
CA ALA A 705 -1.75 19.97 10.69
C ALA A 705 -2.93 19.33 9.95
N TRP A 706 -3.38 18.17 10.40
CA TRP A 706 -4.58 17.50 9.89
C TRP A 706 -5.85 18.03 10.54
N ASN A 707 -6.87 18.30 9.74
CA ASN A 707 -8.21 18.59 10.24
C ASN A 707 -9.23 18.45 9.11
N GLN A 708 -10.00 17.38 9.14
CA GLN A 708 -11.15 17.27 8.28
C GLN A 708 -12.29 18.13 8.85
N ARG A 709 -12.41 19.37 8.37
CA ARG A 709 -13.40 20.37 8.83
C ARG A 709 -14.84 19.82 8.87
N CYS A 710 -15.17 18.90 7.97
CA CYS A 710 -16.49 18.27 7.88
C CYS A 710 -16.80 17.31 9.03
N HIS A 711 -15.80 16.92 9.84
CA HIS A 711 -15.99 16.15 11.07
C HIS A 711 -15.69 16.96 12.32
N PHE A 712 -15.07 18.13 12.18
CA PHE A 712 -14.67 18.97 13.31
C PHE A 712 -15.88 19.28 14.19
N TYR A 713 -15.81 18.89 15.46
CA TYR A 713 -16.85 19.08 16.45
C TYR A 713 -18.25 18.58 16.02
N SER A 714 -18.31 17.53 15.18
CA SER A 714 -19.57 16.97 14.67
C SER A 714 -20.43 16.41 15.80
N GLY A 715 -21.71 16.81 15.84
CA GLY A 715 -22.71 16.27 16.76
C GLY A 715 -23.36 14.97 16.27
N SER A 716 -23.13 14.62 15.00
CA SER A 716 -23.62 13.42 14.31
C SER A 716 -22.48 12.47 13.93
N ALA A 717 -21.37 12.54 14.67
CA ALA A 717 -20.23 11.66 14.47
C ALA A 717 -20.65 10.18 14.47
N GLY A 718 -20.17 9.42 13.48
CA GLY A 718 -20.52 8.01 13.26
C GLY A 718 -20.29 7.07 14.45
N ASN A 719 -20.26 5.76 14.19
CA ASN A 719 -20.14 4.76 15.26
C ASN A 719 -18.83 4.90 16.09
N ALA A 720 -18.74 4.22 17.24
CA ALA A 720 -17.59 4.31 18.15
C ALA A 720 -16.24 3.95 17.49
N ARG A 721 -16.23 3.00 16.55
CA ARG A 721 -15.02 2.56 15.83
C ARG A 721 -14.56 3.63 14.84
N PHE A 722 -15.49 4.22 14.10
CA PHE A 722 -15.21 5.36 13.22
C PHE A 722 -14.55 6.51 13.98
N ARG A 723 -15.03 6.82 15.20
CA ARG A 723 -14.41 7.85 16.05
C ARG A 723 -12.98 7.49 16.42
N ARG A 724 -12.75 6.24 16.81
CA ARG A 724 -11.41 5.78 17.20
C ARG A 724 -10.41 5.89 16.05
N HIS A 725 -10.84 5.54 14.83
CA HIS A 725 -10.01 5.57 13.63
C HIS A 725 -9.69 6.99 13.15
N THR A 726 -10.67 7.89 13.21
CA THR A 726 -10.54 9.24 12.68
C THR A 726 -9.99 10.26 13.67
N THR A 727 -9.77 9.91 14.93
CA THR A 727 -9.18 10.86 15.90
C THR A 727 -7.81 10.41 16.37
N PHE A 728 -6.89 11.36 16.47
CA PHE A 728 -5.57 11.13 17.04
C PHE A 728 -5.70 10.77 18.53
N ASN A 729 -5.51 9.48 18.84
CA ASN A 729 -5.98 8.88 20.09
C ASN A 729 -4.87 8.19 20.88
N TYR A 730 -3.86 8.93 21.33
CA TYR A 730 -3.02 8.48 22.44
C TYR A 730 -2.66 9.63 23.37
N ARG A 731 -2.34 9.28 24.61
CA ARG A 731 -1.64 10.17 25.54
C ARG A 731 -0.22 9.65 25.70
N THR A 732 0.74 10.53 25.84
CA THR A 732 2.09 10.14 26.26
C THR A 732 2.18 10.34 27.76
N ASN A 733 2.35 9.26 28.51
CA ASN A 733 2.73 9.34 29.92
C ASN A 733 4.25 9.45 30.00
N VAL A 734 4.74 10.30 30.88
CA VAL A 734 6.16 10.43 31.17
C VAL A 734 6.40 9.88 32.56
N THR A 735 7.22 8.84 32.67
CA THR A 735 7.63 8.23 33.93
C THR A 735 9.11 8.47 34.15
N GLU A 736 9.50 8.85 35.35
CA GLU A 736 10.93 8.93 35.72
C GLU A 736 11.51 7.51 35.68
N ARG A 737 12.69 7.34 35.06
CA ARG A 737 13.38 6.05 35.08
C ARG A 737 13.85 5.74 36.49
N ASP A 738 13.68 4.48 36.90
CA ASP A 738 14.11 4.01 38.23
C ASP A 738 15.63 4.16 38.46
N ASP A 739 16.43 4.28 37.40
CA ASP A 739 17.88 4.46 37.45
C ASP A 739 18.35 5.94 37.49
N GLY A 740 17.41 6.90 37.42
CA GLY A 740 17.71 8.33 37.42
C GLY A 740 18.38 8.86 36.15
N SER A 741 18.37 8.09 35.05
CA SER A 741 19.00 8.48 33.77
C SER A 741 18.12 9.36 32.88
N GLY A 742 16.89 9.66 33.29
CA GLY A 742 15.97 10.51 32.53
C GLY A 742 14.52 10.07 32.68
N TYR A 743 13.76 10.22 31.60
CA TYR A 743 12.34 9.90 31.55
C TYR A 743 12.01 8.89 30.46
N ASP A 744 11.15 7.93 30.76
CA ASP A 744 10.50 7.08 29.78
C ASP A 744 9.17 7.67 29.35
N THR A 745 8.86 7.54 28.07
CA THR A 745 7.57 7.95 27.51
C THR A 745 6.78 6.72 27.05
N GLU A 746 5.59 6.52 27.61
CA GLU A 746 4.69 5.44 27.24
C GLU A 746 3.47 5.99 26.47
N LEU A 747 3.14 5.37 25.34
CA LEU A 747 1.88 5.62 24.64
C LEU A 747 0.75 4.91 25.39
N VAL A 748 -0.27 5.67 25.78
CA VAL A 748 -1.42 5.17 26.53
C VAL A 748 -2.71 5.43 25.76
N ALA A 749 -3.55 4.41 25.67
CA ALA A 749 -4.87 4.53 25.07
C ALA A 749 -5.72 5.59 25.81
N PRO A 750 -6.37 6.52 25.12
CA PRO A 750 -7.18 7.54 25.74
C PRO A 750 -8.53 6.96 26.17
N SER A 751 -9.12 7.53 27.22
CA SER A 751 -10.57 7.47 27.39
C SER A 751 -11.19 8.13 26.15
N VAL A 752 -12.08 7.44 25.42
CA VAL A 752 -12.72 7.92 24.19
C VAL A 752 -12.92 9.44 24.23
N GLN A 753 -12.20 10.20 23.40
CA GLN A 753 -12.41 11.64 23.34
C GLN A 753 -13.85 11.87 22.88
N ALA A 754 -14.66 12.49 23.74
CA ALA A 754 -16.05 12.76 23.42
C ALA A 754 -16.21 13.83 22.31
N GLN A 755 -15.13 14.53 21.92
CA GLN A 755 -15.14 15.68 21.02
C GLN A 755 -14.11 15.53 19.91
N TYR A 756 -14.53 15.79 18.67
CA TYR A 756 -13.71 15.75 17.44
C TYR A 756 -12.93 17.05 17.27
N ILE A 757 -11.84 17.20 18.01
CA ILE A 757 -11.03 18.42 17.97
C ILE A 757 -10.13 18.49 16.72
N SER A 758 -9.56 17.38 16.26
CA SER A 758 -8.76 17.30 15.03
C SER A 758 -9.00 15.95 14.36
N PRO A 759 -10.15 15.77 13.69
CA PRO A 759 -10.41 14.58 12.91
C PRO A 759 -9.43 14.46 11.74
N GLU A 760 -8.83 13.30 11.61
CA GLU A 760 -8.01 12.88 10.49
C GLU A 760 -8.80 11.89 9.65
N ALA A 761 -9.52 12.42 8.65
CA ALA A 761 -10.29 11.61 7.74
C ALA A 761 -10.15 12.10 6.30
N PRO A 762 -9.94 11.18 5.34
CA PRO A 762 -10.03 11.51 3.94
C PRO A 762 -11.46 11.90 3.57
N SER A 763 -11.63 12.59 2.44
CA SER A 763 -12.93 13.13 2.05
C SER A 763 -13.97 12.03 1.76
N GLY A 764 -13.53 10.86 1.27
CA GLY A 764 -14.35 9.65 1.09
C GLY A 764 -15.13 9.22 2.33
N TYR A 765 -14.68 9.63 3.52
CA TYR A 765 -15.30 9.28 4.80
C TYR A 765 -16.17 10.39 5.40
N ASN A 766 -16.48 11.46 4.66
CA ASN A 766 -17.34 12.54 5.16
C ASN A 766 -18.73 12.07 5.60
N TYR A 767 -19.24 10.97 5.04
CA TYR A 767 -20.57 10.41 5.31
C TYR A 767 -20.55 8.94 5.78
N ALA A 768 -19.36 8.44 6.13
CA ALA A 768 -19.15 7.07 6.61
C ALA A 768 -19.92 6.78 7.90
N ASP A 769 -20.42 5.55 8.06
CA ASP A 769 -21.01 5.07 9.32
C ASP A 769 -22.08 6.00 9.93
N GLY A 770 -22.87 6.65 9.06
CA GLY A 770 -23.93 7.59 9.45
C GLY A 770 -23.43 8.97 9.89
N ALA A 771 -22.15 9.28 9.69
CA ALA A 771 -21.62 10.61 9.91
C ALA A 771 -22.30 11.64 9.00
N ASN A 772 -22.53 12.85 9.52
CA ASN A 772 -23.06 13.97 8.76
C ASN A 772 -24.39 13.72 8.01
N ASP A 773 -25.26 12.89 8.60
CA ASP A 773 -26.59 12.52 8.07
C ASP A 773 -27.45 13.73 7.63
N LEU A 774 -28.14 13.57 6.49
CA LEU A 774 -29.15 14.47 5.91
C LEU A 774 -30.13 15.09 6.90
N ARG A 775 -30.52 14.37 7.96
CA ARG A 775 -31.42 14.89 9.01
C ARG A 775 -30.89 16.19 9.64
N PHE A 776 -29.58 16.40 9.57
CA PHE A 776 -28.88 17.54 10.15
C PHE A 776 -28.07 18.35 9.12
N GLY A 777 -27.92 17.86 7.90
CA GLY A 777 -27.19 18.52 6.80
C GLY A 777 -28.06 19.42 5.93
N SER A 778 -27.48 20.49 5.37
CA SER A 778 -28.12 21.35 4.37
C SER A 778 -27.52 21.12 2.98
N THR A 779 -28.19 21.59 1.93
CA THR A 779 -27.65 21.65 0.56
C THR A 779 -26.24 22.27 0.53
N GLU A 780 -26.07 23.38 1.24
CA GLU A 780 -24.79 24.10 1.37
C GLU A 780 -23.70 23.25 2.06
N PHE A 781 -24.08 22.40 3.02
CA PHE A 781 -23.14 21.49 3.67
C PHE A 781 -22.62 20.45 2.68
N PHE A 782 -23.48 19.88 1.85
CA PHE A 782 -23.06 18.92 0.82
C PHE A 782 -22.13 19.55 -0.22
N GLU A 783 -22.40 20.80 -0.62
CA GLU A 783 -21.51 21.55 -1.52
C GLU A 783 -20.14 21.83 -0.90
N SER A 784 -20.08 22.07 0.41
CA SER A 784 -18.82 22.31 1.14
C SER A 784 -18.02 21.03 1.46
N CYS A 785 -18.71 19.93 1.73
CA CYS A 785 -18.16 18.71 2.31
C CYS A 785 -18.20 17.50 1.36
N GLN A 786 -17.79 17.70 0.11
CA GLN A 786 -17.82 16.65 -0.90
C GLN A 786 -16.83 15.51 -0.62
N ILE A 787 -17.16 14.30 -1.09
CA ILE A 787 -16.25 13.15 -1.10
C ILE A 787 -15.38 13.13 -2.36
N TYR A 788 -14.18 12.55 -2.28
CA TYR A 788 -13.23 12.40 -3.40
C TYR A 788 -12.93 13.69 -4.15
N GLN A 789 -12.67 14.76 -3.43
CA GLN A 789 -12.23 16.02 -4.03
C GLN A 789 -10.86 15.83 -4.70
N ALA A 790 -10.77 16.19 -5.98
CA ALA A 790 -9.55 16.05 -6.77
C ALA A 790 -8.50 17.10 -6.34
N PRO A 791 -7.23 16.72 -6.11
CA PRO A 791 -6.18 17.69 -5.81
C PRO A 791 -5.94 18.62 -7.00
N TYR A 792 -5.30 19.75 -6.73
CA TYR A 792 -4.95 20.77 -7.72
C TYR A 792 -3.54 20.50 -8.26
N GLU A 793 -3.40 20.17 -9.54
CA GLU A 793 -2.08 20.01 -10.15
C GLU A 793 -1.41 21.37 -10.35
N ILE A 794 -0.13 21.46 -10.01
CA ILE A 794 0.69 22.64 -10.30
C ILE A 794 1.08 22.58 -11.77
N GLU A 795 0.70 23.61 -12.52
CA GLU A 795 1.03 23.76 -13.94
C GLU A 795 2.38 24.43 -14.14
N SER A 796 2.76 25.36 -13.26
CA SER A 796 4.01 26.13 -13.34
C SER A 796 4.46 26.58 -11.96
N ALA A 797 5.76 26.51 -11.70
CA ALA A 797 6.41 27.05 -10.50
C ALA A 797 7.56 27.96 -10.94
N THR A 798 7.42 29.25 -10.72
CA THR A 798 8.44 30.26 -11.09
C THR A 798 8.88 31.05 -9.86
N VAL A 799 10.01 31.73 -9.95
CA VAL A 799 10.52 32.59 -8.85
C VAL A 799 10.41 34.05 -9.25
N GLU A 800 9.76 34.83 -8.39
CA GLU A 800 9.67 36.29 -8.39
C GLU A 800 10.43 36.84 -7.17
N PHE A 801 10.66 38.15 -7.12
CA PHE A 801 11.30 38.80 -5.97
C PHE A 801 10.36 39.84 -5.35
N ASP A 802 10.28 39.88 -4.03
CA ASP A 802 9.51 40.91 -3.34
C ASP A 802 10.27 42.25 -3.26
N GLY A 803 9.63 43.28 -2.71
CA GLY A 803 10.23 44.61 -2.56
C GLY A 803 11.45 44.66 -1.62
N LEU A 804 11.74 43.57 -0.91
CA LEU A 804 12.91 43.40 -0.02
C LEU A 804 13.99 42.51 -0.67
N GLY A 805 13.77 42.03 -1.90
CA GLY A 805 14.69 41.15 -2.62
C GLY A 805 14.63 39.68 -2.18
N ARG A 806 13.60 39.26 -1.42
CA ARG A 806 13.40 37.85 -1.04
C ARG A 806 12.79 37.07 -2.20
N GLU A 807 13.21 35.82 -2.36
CA GLU A 807 12.63 34.92 -3.35
C GLU A 807 11.22 34.48 -2.98
N ILE A 808 10.29 34.71 -3.91
CA ILE A 808 8.89 34.33 -3.82
C ILE A 808 8.61 33.27 -4.88
N VAL A 809 8.19 32.08 -4.44
CA VAL A 809 7.75 31.01 -5.34
C VAL A 809 6.31 31.29 -5.75
N LYS A 810 6.08 31.47 -7.04
CA LYS A 810 4.77 31.60 -7.64
C LYS A 810 4.34 30.26 -8.24
N LEU A 811 3.29 29.70 -7.67
CA LEU A 811 2.64 28.50 -8.17
C LEU A 811 1.39 28.88 -8.94
N VAL A 812 1.30 28.40 -10.19
CA VAL A 812 0.08 28.48 -11.01
C VAL A 812 -0.52 27.09 -11.06
N PHE A 813 -1.77 26.96 -10.63
CA PHE A 813 -2.50 25.69 -10.66
C PHE A 813 -3.25 25.52 -11.99
N ASN A 814 -3.46 24.27 -12.40
CA ASN A 814 -4.14 23.93 -13.66
C ASN A 814 -5.61 24.38 -13.72
N ARG A 815 -6.22 24.65 -12.56
CA ARG A 815 -7.60 25.11 -12.38
C ARG A 815 -7.71 26.08 -11.20
N ARG A 816 -8.86 26.76 -11.10
CA ARG A 816 -9.23 27.48 -9.88
C ARG A 816 -9.53 26.49 -8.75
N PHE A 817 -9.17 26.86 -7.53
CA PHE A 817 -9.65 26.22 -6.32
C PHE A 817 -11.18 26.21 -6.29
N ASP A 818 -11.75 25.16 -5.70
CA ASP A 818 -13.19 25.02 -5.58
C ASP A 818 -13.75 26.26 -4.88
N SER A 819 -14.73 26.90 -5.52
CA SER A 819 -15.17 28.24 -5.17
C SER A 819 -16.68 28.33 -5.09
N HIS A 820 -17.17 29.19 -4.20
CA HIS A 820 -18.59 29.54 -4.12
C HIS A 820 -19.10 30.14 -5.46
N PRO A 821 -20.34 29.86 -5.90
CA PRO A 821 -20.90 30.41 -7.14
C PRO A 821 -20.89 31.94 -7.23
N ASP A 822 -21.06 32.62 -6.09
CA ASP A 822 -21.01 34.09 -6.00
C ASP A 822 -19.60 34.66 -5.92
N ALA A 823 -18.55 33.81 -5.90
CA ALA A 823 -17.18 34.29 -5.86
C ALA A 823 -16.83 35.02 -7.17
N PRO A 824 -16.09 36.14 -7.12
CA PRO A 824 -15.68 36.86 -8.32
C PRO A 824 -14.89 35.94 -9.26
N ALA A 825 -15.11 36.05 -10.56
CA ALA A 825 -14.45 35.19 -11.57
C ALA A 825 -12.92 35.39 -11.63
N SER A 826 -12.44 36.55 -11.17
CA SER A 826 -11.03 36.90 -11.07
C SER A 826 -10.84 38.00 -10.04
N PHE A 827 -9.66 38.04 -9.40
CA PHE A 827 -9.25 39.10 -8.49
C PHE A 827 -7.72 39.17 -8.43
N GLY A 828 -7.18 40.36 -8.20
CA GLY A 828 -5.74 40.60 -8.14
C GLY A 828 -5.11 40.17 -6.81
N GLN A 829 -3.78 40.19 -6.74
CA GLN A 829 -2.99 39.75 -5.58
C GLN A 829 -3.14 40.59 -4.30
N ASP A 830 -3.70 41.81 -4.37
CA ASP A 830 -3.84 42.72 -3.22
C ASP A 830 -5.18 42.49 -2.51
N PRO A 831 -5.19 41.91 -1.29
CA PRO A 831 -6.44 41.58 -0.59
C PRO A 831 -7.26 42.81 -0.19
N LEU A 832 -6.62 43.97 -0.02
CA LEU A 832 -7.32 45.21 0.37
C LEU A 832 -8.18 45.78 -0.77
N SER A 833 -7.99 45.28 -2.00
CA SER A 833 -8.79 45.66 -3.17
C SER A 833 -10.06 44.83 -3.33
N TRP A 834 -10.23 43.75 -2.55
CA TRP A 834 -11.35 42.83 -2.67
C TRP A 834 -12.60 43.35 -1.96
N ASP A 835 -13.77 42.89 -2.40
CA ASP A 835 -15.04 43.18 -1.74
C ASP A 835 -15.20 42.27 -0.51
N ALA A 836 -14.80 42.80 0.66
CA ALA A 836 -14.85 42.08 1.92
C ALA A 836 -16.28 41.72 2.35
N ASP A 837 -17.28 42.56 2.02
CA ASP A 837 -18.69 42.30 2.38
C ASP A 837 -19.26 41.19 1.51
N ALA A 838 -18.94 41.18 0.21
CA ALA A 838 -19.32 40.08 -0.69
C ALA A 838 -18.67 38.76 -0.25
N LEU A 839 -17.38 38.76 0.12
CA LEU A 839 -16.70 37.58 0.65
C LEU A 839 -17.38 37.06 1.94
N ARG A 840 -17.77 37.96 2.86
CA ARG A 840 -18.51 37.58 4.08
C ARG A 840 -19.89 36.99 3.80
N ALA A 841 -20.51 37.31 2.67
CA ALA A 841 -21.85 36.87 2.29
C ALA A 841 -21.91 35.46 1.68
N GLU A 842 -20.79 34.89 1.22
CA GLU A 842 -20.72 33.50 0.75
C GLU A 842 -21.15 32.55 1.88
N SER A 843 -22.10 31.63 1.62
CA SER A 843 -22.83 30.94 2.70
C SER A 843 -22.15 29.67 3.24
N TYR A 844 -21.23 29.08 2.47
CA TYR A 844 -20.51 27.87 2.86
C TYR A 844 -18.99 27.95 2.60
N ARG A 845 -18.24 27.09 3.29
CA ARG A 845 -16.77 27.03 3.22
C ARG A 845 -16.32 26.35 1.93
N THR A 846 -15.34 26.95 1.27
CA THR A 846 -14.63 26.38 0.11
C THR A 846 -13.13 26.63 0.25
N ASP A 847 -12.29 25.90 -0.49
CA ASP A 847 -10.84 26.15 -0.48
C ASP A 847 -10.53 27.58 -0.95
N ASP A 848 -11.23 28.08 -1.97
CA ASP A 848 -11.04 29.43 -2.51
C ASP A 848 -11.35 30.53 -1.48
N ASN A 849 -12.47 30.40 -0.75
CA ASN A 849 -12.85 31.43 0.23
C ASN A 849 -12.10 31.31 1.56
N ALA A 850 -11.64 30.12 1.95
CA ALA A 850 -10.73 29.94 3.07
C ALA A 850 -9.42 30.72 2.85
N ILE A 851 -8.80 30.55 1.68
CA ILE A 851 -7.55 31.23 1.35
C ILE A 851 -7.74 32.74 1.18
N ARG A 852 -8.86 33.18 0.57
CA ARG A 852 -9.18 34.61 0.48
C ARG A 852 -9.37 35.25 1.86
N GLU A 853 -10.12 34.62 2.76
CA GLU A 853 -10.29 35.17 4.12
C GLU A 853 -8.98 35.20 4.89
N TYR A 854 -8.15 34.16 4.76
CA TYR A 854 -6.83 34.14 5.40
C TYR A 854 -5.91 35.25 4.88
N ALA A 855 -5.84 35.43 3.56
CA ALA A 855 -5.05 36.49 2.94
C ALA A 855 -5.51 37.89 3.39
N LEU A 856 -6.83 38.11 3.51
CA LEU A 856 -7.37 39.36 4.02
C LEU A 856 -7.07 39.55 5.52
N HIS A 857 -7.20 38.50 6.33
CA HIS A 857 -6.83 38.51 7.75
C HIS A 857 -5.35 38.82 7.99
N GLN A 858 -4.46 38.35 7.11
CA GLN A 858 -3.02 38.65 7.20
C GLN A 858 -2.70 40.14 7.02
N VAL A 859 -3.40 40.83 6.09
CA VAL A 859 -3.15 42.25 5.81
C VAL A 859 -4.00 43.20 6.67
N ASP A 860 -5.16 42.74 7.13
CA ASP A 860 -6.04 43.43 8.07
C ASP A 860 -6.38 42.50 9.26
N PRO A 861 -5.59 42.56 10.36
CA PRO A 861 -5.84 41.75 11.54
C PRO A 861 -7.19 42.01 12.24
N SER A 862 -7.90 43.10 11.90
CA SER A 862 -9.25 43.35 12.41
C SER A 862 -10.30 42.50 11.70
N TYR A 863 -10.01 42.03 10.48
CA TYR A 863 -10.84 41.08 9.75
C TYR A 863 -10.68 39.69 10.36
N GLN A 864 -11.75 39.16 10.97
CA GLN A 864 -11.81 37.76 11.40
C GLN A 864 -12.64 36.94 10.41
N CYS A 865 -12.20 35.71 10.15
CA CYS A 865 -12.87 34.77 9.24
C CYS A 865 -14.29 34.45 9.71
N VAL A 866 -15.26 34.50 8.81
CA VAL A 866 -16.66 34.22 9.14
C VAL A 866 -16.85 32.73 9.31
N PHE A 867 -17.52 32.32 10.39
CA PHE A 867 -17.94 30.94 10.58
C PHE A 867 -19.09 30.60 9.61
N ARG A 868 -18.91 29.61 8.75
CA ARG A 868 -19.84 29.21 7.69
C ARG A 868 -20.26 27.75 7.79
N THR A 869 -21.30 27.38 7.04
CA THR A 869 -21.63 25.97 6.81
C THR A 869 -20.40 25.25 6.24
N GLY A 870 -20.04 24.10 6.84
CA GLY A 870 -18.87 23.32 6.47
C GLY A 870 -17.56 23.68 7.21
N ASP A 871 -17.57 24.67 8.11
CA ASP A 871 -16.45 24.91 9.06
C ASP A 871 -16.40 23.88 10.19
N SER A 872 -17.51 23.20 10.44
CA SER A 872 -17.65 22.09 11.38
C SER A 872 -18.63 21.05 10.81
N GLY A 873 -18.63 19.84 11.39
CA GLY A 873 -19.58 18.79 11.02
C GLY A 873 -21.02 19.13 11.40
N THR A 874 -21.98 18.31 10.92
CA THR A 874 -23.40 18.61 11.15
C THR A 874 -23.78 18.52 12.63
N ASN A 875 -24.82 19.27 13.03
CA ASN A 875 -25.27 19.39 14.42
C ASN A 875 -24.17 19.84 15.41
N SER A 876 -23.14 20.53 14.92
CA SER A 876 -22.10 21.10 15.77
C SER A 876 -22.60 22.33 16.53
N ALA A 877 -22.27 22.40 17.82
CA ALA A 877 -22.56 23.57 18.66
C ALA A 877 -21.32 24.44 18.91
N VAL A 878 -20.20 24.18 18.23
CA VAL A 878 -18.89 24.81 18.52
C VAL A 878 -18.92 26.34 18.40
N SER A 879 -19.69 26.86 17.42
CA SER A 879 -19.85 28.29 17.17
C SER A 879 -20.62 29.03 18.26
N PHE A 880 -21.32 28.31 19.16
CA PHE A 880 -22.11 28.87 20.25
C PHE A 880 -21.44 28.73 21.63
N LEU A 881 -20.23 28.18 21.68
CA LEU A 881 -19.47 28.08 22.93
C LEU A 881 -19.05 29.48 23.42
N PRO A 882 -18.86 29.68 24.74
CA PRO A 882 -18.34 30.94 25.27
C PRO A 882 -16.95 31.32 24.75
N ASP A 883 -16.16 30.31 24.37
CA ASP A 883 -14.84 30.42 23.72
C ASP A 883 -14.96 29.85 22.30
N ASN A 884 -15.89 30.38 21.49
CA ASN A 884 -16.14 29.89 20.15
C ASN A 884 -15.05 30.32 19.16
N PRO A 885 -14.58 29.43 18.27
CA PRO A 885 -13.61 29.80 17.26
C PRO A 885 -14.27 30.56 16.09
N PHE A 886 -13.46 31.34 15.38
CA PHE A 886 -13.74 31.86 14.05
C PHE A 886 -13.68 30.75 12.99
N GLY A 887 -14.12 31.07 11.77
CA GLY A 887 -14.26 30.10 10.68
C GLY A 887 -12.97 29.37 10.30
N SER A 888 -13.12 28.25 9.59
CA SER A 888 -12.03 27.36 9.20
C SER A 888 -11.24 27.93 8.01
N CYS A 889 -10.33 28.86 8.29
CA CYS A 889 -9.54 29.55 7.27
C CYS A 889 -8.03 29.43 7.45
N PHE A 890 -7.50 28.87 8.54
CA PHE A 890 -6.05 28.73 8.72
C PHE A 890 -5.52 27.54 7.92
N PRO A 891 -4.77 27.75 6.81
CA PRO A 891 -4.43 26.67 5.89
C PRO A 891 -3.17 25.92 6.32
N HIS A 892 -3.11 24.64 5.97
CA HIS A 892 -1.89 23.91 5.70
C HIS A 892 -1.93 23.40 4.27
N PHE A 893 -0.83 23.58 3.54
CA PHE A 893 -0.70 23.21 2.15
C PHE A 893 0.06 21.90 2.05
N PHE A 894 -0.57 20.90 1.46
CA PHE A 894 0.03 19.60 1.22
C PHE A 894 0.36 19.52 -0.26
N PHE A 895 1.58 19.11 -0.59
CA PHE A 895 2.00 18.81 -1.95
C PHE A 895 2.47 17.37 -2.01
N VAL A 896 2.01 16.65 -3.03
CA VAL A 896 2.38 15.26 -3.31
C VAL A 896 3.00 15.22 -4.70
N LYS A 897 4.20 14.67 -4.80
CA LYS A 897 4.89 14.52 -6.08
C LYS A 897 4.21 13.41 -6.89
N LEU A 898 3.93 13.67 -8.16
CA LEU A 898 3.52 12.61 -9.07
C LEU A 898 4.74 11.77 -9.46
N ILE A 899 4.54 10.48 -9.74
CA ILE A 899 5.65 9.63 -10.15
C ILE A 899 6.18 10.17 -11.49
N PRO A 900 7.50 10.38 -11.64
CA PRO A 900 8.05 11.01 -12.83
C PRO A 900 7.94 10.10 -14.06
N GLU A 901 7.38 10.61 -15.15
CA GLU A 901 7.40 9.99 -16.48
C GLU A 901 8.79 10.14 -17.13
N PRO A 902 9.30 9.09 -17.82
CA PRO A 902 10.50 9.20 -18.65
C PRO A 902 10.22 9.99 -19.94
N TRP A 903 11.31 10.38 -20.62
CA TRP A 903 11.31 10.79 -22.02
C TRP A 903 10.94 9.58 -22.87
N GLU A 904 9.97 9.77 -23.76
CA GLU A 904 9.53 8.77 -24.73
C GLU A 904 9.62 9.42 -26.10
N ASP A 905 10.28 8.71 -27.02
CA ASP A 905 10.33 9.04 -28.44
C ASP A 905 9.70 7.93 -29.29
N ASP A 906 9.86 7.99 -30.61
CA ASP A 906 9.22 7.07 -31.55
C ASP A 906 9.97 5.74 -31.72
N ASN A 907 10.91 5.39 -30.82
CA ASN A 907 11.72 4.18 -30.94
C ASN A 907 11.96 3.44 -29.61
N GLU A 908 12.48 2.21 -29.69
CA GLU A 908 12.76 1.32 -28.55
C GLU A 908 14.27 1.04 -28.38
N SER A 909 15.12 1.72 -29.15
CA SER A 909 16.58 1.58 -29.09
C SER A 909 17.14 2.58 -28.09
N PHE A 910 18.10 2.14 -27.27
CA PHE A 910 18.75 3.04 -26.32
C PHE A 910 19.60 4.09 -27.06
N GLU A 911 19.29 5.36 -26.81
CA GLU A 911 19.99 6.53 -27.34
C GLU A 911 20.45 7.47 -26.22
N SER A 912 21.46 8.30 -26.50
CA SER A 912 21.97 9.28 -25.52
C SER A 912 20.94 10.34 -25.13
N SER A 913 19.81 10.46 -25.85
CA SER A 913 18.70 11.36 -25.52
C SER A 913 17.69 10.76 -24.55
N ASP A 914 17.76 9.46 -24.27
CA ASP A 914 16.79 8.78 -23.41
C ASP A 914 16.96 9.12 -21.94
N SER A 915 15.87 8.99 -21.19
CA SER A 915 15.96 9.02 -19.73
C SER A 915 16.76 7.83 -19.24
N ARG A 916 17.78 8.12 -18.44
CA ARG A 916 18.56 7.07 -17.78
C ARG A 916 17.67 6.24 -16.87
N ALA A 917 17.67 4.93 -17.04
CA ALA A 917 16.94 4.01 -16.17
C ALA A 917 17.43 4.13 -14.72
N VAL A 918 16.51 4.39 -13.79
CA VAL A 918 16.78 4.51 -12.36
C VAL A 918 15.70 3.80 -11.57
N VAL A 919 16.04 3.34 -10.36
CA VAL A 919 15.12 2.59 -9.48
C VAL A 919 14.11 3.48 -8.77
N ASP A 920 14.40 4.78 -8.59
CA ASP A 920 13.61 5.70 -7.76
C ASP A 920 12.11 5.77 -8.13
N PRO A 921 11.71 5.85 -9.42
CA PRO A 921 10.29 5.87 -9.79
C PRO A 921 9.55 4.59 -9.40
N LEU A 922 10.23 3.43 -9.44
CA LEU A 922 9.64 2.14 -9.07
C LEU A 922 9.55 1.98 -7.54
N THR A 923 10.54 2.47 -6.79
CA THR A 923 10.47 2.54 -5.32
C THR A 923 9.35 3.48 -4.86
N GLN A 924 9.18 4.64 -5.53
CA GLN A 924 8.07 5.56 -5.28
C GLN A 924 6.72 4.90 -5.61
N ALA A 925 6.62 4.16 -6.72
CA ALA A 925 5.42 3.41 -7.08
C ALA A 925 5.05 2.35 -6.03
N GLU A 926 6.02 1.60 -5.52
CA GLU A 926 5.81 0.63 -4.43
C GLU A 926 5.26 1.31 -3.18
N THR A 927 5.90 2.42 -2.76
CA THR A 927 5.49 3.16 -1.56
C THR A 927 4.07 3.73 -1.72
N TYR A 928 3.75 4.27 -2.90
CA TYR A 928 2.43 4.84 -3.17
C TYR A 928 1.36 3.76 -3.24
N LEU A 929 1.67 2.61 -3.84
CA LEU A 929 0.76 1.46 -3.90
C LEU A 929 0.35 1.01 -2.48
N HIS A 930 1.32 0.93 -1.56
CA HIS A 930 1.08 0.55 -0.17
C HIS A 930 0.05 1.46 0.50
N TYR A 931 0.18 2.78 0.35
CA TYR A 931 -0.72 3.73 1.02
C TYR A 931 -2.05 3.96 0.29
N MET A 932 -2.09 3.85 -1.03
CA MET A 932 -3.30 4.14 -1.80
C MET A 932 -4.26 2.95 -1.90
N CYS A 933 -3.78 1.71 -1.82
CA CYS A 933 -4.58 0.52 -2.11
C CYS A 933 -5.82 0.38 -1.21
N GLU A 934 -5.71 0.82 0.05
CA GLU A 934 -6.77 0.77 1.06
C GLU A 934 -7.93 1.73 0.80
N GLY A 935 -7.84 2.56 -0.25
CA GLY A 935 -8.96 3.35 -0.78
C GLY A 935 -9.80 2.62 -1.82
N PHE A 936 -9.43 1.40 -2.22
CA PHE A 936 -10.06 0.62 -3.29
C PHE A 936 -10.58 -0.72 -2.79
N ILE A 937 -11.62 -1.22 -3.45
CA ILE A 937 -12.36 -2.41 -3.05
C ILE A 937 -11.62 -3.69 -3.45
N ASP A 938 -11.50 -4.60 -2.50
CA ASP A 938 -11.15 -6.00 -2.71
C ASP A 938 -12.38 -6.74 -3.24
N ASP A 939 -12.44 -6.90 -4.56
CA ASP A 939 -13.58 -7.49 -5.24
C ASP A 939 -13.81 -8.94 -4.82
N LYS A 940 -12.73 -9.69 -4.71
CA LYS A 940 -12.77 -11.13 -4.46
C LYS A 940 -13.32 -11.40 -3.06
N THR A 941 -12.76 -10.74 -2.06
CA THR A 941 -13.15 -10.87 -0.66
C THR A 941 -14.56 -10.30 -0.42
N SER A 942 -14.89 -9.16 -1.04
CA SER A 942 -16.24 -8.58 -0.99
C SER A 942 -17.29 -9.52 -1.56
N LEU A 943 -17.00 -10.16 -2.69
CA LEU A 943 -17.89 -11.14 -3.27
C LEU A 943 -17.98 -12.37 -2.35
N GLU A 944 -16.86 -13.02 -2.04
CA GLU A 944 -16.83 -14.28 -1.30
C GLU A 944 -17.57 -14.19 0.05
N ILE A 945 -17.28 -13.17 0.86
CA ILE A 945 -17.89 -13.03 2.18
C ILE A 945 -19.37 -12.68 2.06
N THR A 946 -19.72 -11.64 1.28
CA THR A 946 -21.12 -11.17 1.17
C THR A 946 -22.03 -12.25 0.60
N CYS A 947 -21.53 -13.03 -0.37
CA CYS A 947 -22.28 -14.13 -0.96
C CYS A 947 -22.47 -15.29 0.03
N LYS A 948 -21.49 -15.54 0.90
CA LYS A 948 -21.55 -16.59 1.92
C LYS A 948 -22.51 -16.23 3.07
N THR A 949 -22.49 -14.99 3.53
CA THR A 949 -23.30 -14.53 4.66
C THR A 949 -24.72 -14.16 4.25
N GLY A 950 -24.97 -13.91 2.96
CA GLY A 950 -26.26 -13.44 2.45
C GLY A 950 -26.57 -11.98 2.80
N PHE A 951 -25.67 -11.31 3.51
CA PHE A 951 -25.67 -9.88 3.82
C PHE A 951 -24.27 -9.47 4.26
N GLY A 952 -23.70 -8.38 3.75
CA GLY A 952 -22.28 -8.08 4.01
C GLY A 952 -21.84 -6.65 3.76
N ASN A 953 -20.56 -6.38 4.01
CA ASN A 953 -19.92 -5.10 3.70
C ASN A 953 -19.15 -5.22 2.38
N LEU A 954 -18.89 -4.08 1.74
CA LEU A 954 -17.75 -3.99 0.81
C LEU A 954 -16.48 -4.01 1.68
N TYR A 955 -15.40 -4.62 1.21
CA TYR A 955 -14.09 -4.61 1.87
C TYR A 955 -13.05 -3.91 0.99
N ASP A 956 -12.12 -3.22 1.62
CA ASP A 956 -11.03 -2.52 0.94
C ASP A 956 -9.78 -3.42 0.93
N TYR A 957 -8.90 -3.25 -0.06
CA TYR A 957 -7.66 -4.01 -0.12
C TYR A 957 -6.75 -3.66 1.06
N ARG A 958 -6.23 -4.69 1.75
CA ARG A 958 -4.93 -4.59 2.44
C ARG A 958 -3.83 -4.81 1.42
N TYR A 959 -2.66 -4.19 1.62
CA TYR A 959 -1.54 -4.33 0.67
C TYR A 959 -1.16 -5.79 0.39
N LYS A 960 -1.09 -6.63 1.43
CA LYS A 960 -0.77 -8.07 1.27
C LYS A 960 -1.83 -8.82 0.48
N ASN A 961 -3.11 -8.51 0.70
CA ASN A 961 -4.23 -9.13 -0.03
C ASN A 961 -4.24 -8.68 -1.50
N LEU A 962 -3.92 -7.41 -1.77
CA LEU A 962 -3.77 -6.91 -3.14
C LEU A 962 -2.65 -7.65 -3.87
N CYS A 963 -1.49 -7.83 -3.23
CA CYS A 963 -0.38 -8.59 -3.80
C CYS A 963 -0.79 -10.04 -4.09
N PHE A 964 -1.55 -10.65 -3.17
CA PHE A 964 -2.02 -12.02 -3.32
C PHE A 964 -3.00 -12.16 -4.48
N ASP A 965 -3.95 -11.23 -4.64
CA ASP A 965 -4.89 -11.24 -5.77
C ASP A 965 -4.19 -10.95 -7.11
N ALA A 966 -3.24 -10.01 -7.11
CA ALA A 966 -2.53 -9.60 -8.33
C ALA A 966 -1.57 -10.66 -8.89
N PHE A 967 -0.85 -11.38 -8.03
CA PHE A 967 0.20 -12.32 -8.46
C PHE A 967 0.47 -13.49 -7.51
N GLY A 968 -0.35 -13.69 -6.47
CA GLY A 968 -0.23 -14.84 -5.56
C GLY A 968 0.88 -14.75 -4.50
N GLY A 969 1.52 -13.58 -4.35
CA GLY A 969 2.56 -13.33 -3.34
C GLY A 969 2.15 -12.30 -2.29
N ALA A 970 2.97 -12.08 -1.26
CA ALA A 970 2.64 -11.16 -0.15
C ALA A 970 3.29 -9.76 -0.25
N SER A 971 4.20 -9.53 -1.20
CA SER A 971 4.87 -8.24 -1.43
C SER A 971 5.38 -8.10 -2.87
N ILE A 972 5.66 -6.88 -3.32
CA ILE A 972 6.27 -6.62 -4.63
C ILE A 972 7.67 -7.25 -4.74
N GLY A 973 8.44 -7.23 -3.66
CA GLY A 973 9.81 -7.73 -3.60
C GLY A 973 10.80 -6.90 -4.42
N ALA A 974 12.06 -7.33 -4.43
CA ALA A 974 13.14 -6.72 -5.24
C ALA A 974 13.66 -7.64 -6.35
N PHE A 975 13.36 -8.94 -6.26
CA PHE A 975 13.93 -9.98 -7.12
C PHE A 975 12.83 -10.87 -7.74
N SER A 976 13.17 -11.46 -8.88
CA SER A 976 12.38 -12.53 -9.51
C SER A 976 12.44 -13.82 -8.69
N LEU A 977 11.37 -14.63 -8.73
CA LEU A 977 11.36 -15.93 -8.06
C LEU A 977 12.33 -16.94 -8.68
N ASP A 978 12.72 -16.74 -9.96
CA ASP A 978 13.73 -17.57 -10.62
C ASP A 978 15.14 -17.32 -10.05
N VAL A 979 15.37 -16.14 -9.47
CA VAL A 979 16.63 -15.75 -8.83
C VAL A 979 16.59 -16.06 -7.33
N ARG A 980 15.48 -15.72 -6.68
CA ARG A 980 15.25 -15.95 -5.25
C ARG A 980 13.94 -16.69 -5.04
N ALA A 981 14.02 -18.02 -5.08
CA ALA A 981 12.86 -18.93 -4.93
C ALA A 981 12.20 -18.86 -3.54
N ASP A 982 12.91 -18.33 -2.56
CA ASP A 982 12.43 -18.01 -1.21
C ASP A 982 11.67 -16.67 -1.16
N GLY A 983 11.61 -15.89 -2.25
CA GLY A 983 10.77 -14.71 -2.38
C GLY A 983 10.91 -13.69 -1.24
N PRO A 984 12.14 -13.20 -0.94
CA PRO A 984 12.39 -12.34 0.21
C PRO A 984 11.54 -11.06 0.13
N HIS A 985 11.03 -10.63 1.28
CA HIS A 985 10.28 -9.39 1.39
C HIS A 985 11.17 -8.20 0.99
N GLY A 986 10.62 -7.25 0.22
CA GLY A 986 11.36 -6.08 -0.25
C GLY A 986 10.43 -4.93 -0.65
N TYR A 987 11.01 -3.73 -0.80
CA TYR A 987 10.29 -2.47 -0.96
C TYR A 987 10.55 -1.81 -2.33
N GLY A 988 10.60 -2.64 -3.39
CA GLY A 988 10.92 -2.25 -4.76
C GLY A 988 12.34 -2.66 -5.17
N PRO A 989 12.82 -2.24 -6.36
CA PRO A 989 14.14 -2.63 -6.86
C PRO A 989 15.30 -1.93 -6.13
N LEU A 990 16.48 -2.57 -6.11
CA LEU A 990 17.75 -2.06 -5.57
C LEU A 990 18.69 -1.58 -6.70
N PRO A 991 19.60 -0.62 -6.46
CA PRO A 991 20.64 -0.27 -7.43
C PRO A 991 21.57 -1.46 -7.68
N ASN A 992 22.27 -1.45 -8.82
CA ASN A 992 23.17 -2.54 -9.23
C ASN A 992 22.52 -3.94 -9.15
N THR A 993 21.24 -4.02 -9.49
CA THR A 993 20.50 -5.27 -9.72
C THR A 993 19.89 -5.24 -11.12
N TRP A 994 19.50 -6.41 -11.62
CA TRP A 994 18.81 -6.47 -12.90
C TRP A 994 17.40 -5.88 -12.76
N MET A 995 16.94 -5.11 -13.76
CA MET A 995 15.55 -4.65 -13.79
C MET A 995 14.63 -5.78 -14.23
N TYR A 996 14.16 -6.57 -13.27
CA TYR A 996 13.30 -7.73 -13.54
C TYR A 996 11.92 -7.32 -14.09
N ALA A 997 11.57 -7.86 -15.27
CA ALA A 997 10.21 -7.78 -15.81
C ALA A 997 9.16 -8.32 -14.82
N GLU A 998 9.50 -9.33 -14.02
CA GLU A 998 8.60 -9.86 -13.00
C GLU A 998 8.25 -8.83 -11.91
N VAL A 999 9.24 -8.14 -11.35
CA VAL A 999 9.03 -7.11 -10.31
C VAL A 999 8.20 -5.95 -10.88
N PHE A 1000 8.50 -5.52 -12.10
CA PHE A 1000 7.70 -4.53 -12.82
C PHE A 1000 6.24 -5.00 -13.02
N ASN A 1001 6.06 -6.25 -13.46
CA ASN A 1001 4.73 -6.82 -13.69
C ASN A 1001 3.92 -6.98 -12.41
N ARG A 1002 4.55 -7.24 -11.26
CA ARG A 1002 3.86 -7.27 -9.96
C ARG A 1002 3.22 -5.91 -9.66
N LEU A 1003 3.96 -4.80 -9.87
CA LEU A 1003 3.42 -3.43 -9.75
C LEU A 1003 2.30 -3.16 -10.76
N ALA A 1004 2.51 -3.51 -12.04
CA ALA A 1004 1.53 -3.29 -13.11
C ALA A 1004 0.22 -4.05 -12.87
N LYS A 1005 0.30 -5.33 -12.47
CA LYS A 1005 -0.88 -6.14 -12.14
C LYS A 1005 -1.62 -5.59 -10.92
N ALA A 1006 -0.90 -5.22 -9.87
CA ALA A 1006 -1.50 -4.71 -8.65
C ALA A 1006 -2.23 -3.37 -8.87
N VAL A 1007 -1.60 -2.39 -9.53
CA VAL A 1007 -2.27 -1.10 -9.80
C VAL A 1007 -3.48 -1.26 -10.72
N ASN A 1008 -3.44 -2.20 -11.66
CA ASN A 1008 -4.57 -2.50 -12.55
C ASN A 1008 -5.80 -3.09 -11.83
N LEU A 1009 -5.67 -3.62 -10.61
CA LEU A 1009 -6.82 -4.04 -9.81
C LEU A 1009 -7.53 -2.87 -9.11
N LEU A 1010 -6.84 -1.76 -8.88
CA LEU A 1010 -7.37 -0.57 -8.19
C LEU A 1010 -8.32 0.23 -9.10
N THR A 1011 -9.50 -0.32 -9.37
CA THR A 1011 -10.50 0.21 -10.31
C THR A 1011 -11.84 0.53 -9.66
N ARG A 1012 -12.08 0.05 -8.44
CA ARG A 1012 -13.34 0.26 -7.73
C ARG A 1012 -13.09 0.97 -6.41
N ALA A 1013 -13.83 2.05 -6.19
CA ALA A 1013 -13.79 2.78 -4.93
C ALA A 1013 -15.16 2.76 -4.26
N ARG A 1014 -15.14 2.65 -2.95
CA ARG A 1014 -16.33 2.69 -2.09
C ARG A 1014 -16.97 4.08 -2.12
N VAL A 1015 -18.29 4.14 -2.16
CA VAL A 1015 -19.06 5.36 -1.96
C VAL A 1015 -20.05 5.11 -0.82
N MET A 1016 -19.80 5.76 0.32
CA MET A 1016 -20.67 5.68 1.50
C MET A 1016 -21.68 6.81 1.51
N LEU A 1017 -22.53 6.83 0.47
CA LEU A 1017 -23.68 7.72 0.39
C LEU A 1017 -24.94 6.87 0.22
N PRO A 1018 -26.07 7.29 0.80
CA PRO A 1018 -27.36 6.65 0.56
C PRO A 1018 -27.71 6.63 -0.93
N PHE A 1019 -28.15 5.47 -1.40
CA PHE A 1019 -28.53 5.23 -2.79
C PHE A 1019 -29.81 4.42 -2.88
N GLU A 1020 -30.43 4.47 -4.05
CA GLU A 1020 -31.59 3.69 -4.45
C GLU A 1020 -31.30 3.00 -5.79
N VAL A 1021 -31.92 1.83 -6.01
CA VAL A 1021 -31.92 1.22 -7.35
C VAL A 1021 -33.11 1.79 -8.10
N GLN A 1022 -32.84 2.40 -9.26
CA GLN A 1022 -33.87 2.83 -10.19
C GLN A 1022 -33.96 1.86 -11.35
N CYS A 1023 -35.17 1.64 -11.85
CA CYS A 1023 -35.40 0.86 -13.05
C CYS A 1023 -36.25 1.60 -14.10
N LYS A 1024 -36.21 1.08 -15.33
CA LYS A 1024 -37.04 1.52 -16.45
C LYS A 1024 -37.46 0.30 -17.25
N THR A 1025 -38.76 0.14 -17.46
CA THR A 1025 -39.35 -1.08 -18.02
C THR A 1025 -39.84 -0.86 -19.45
N GLN A 1026 -39.66 -1.88 -20.30
CA GLN A 1026 -40.23 -1.98 -21.64
C GLN A 1026 -41.01 -3.30 -21.75
N ASN A 1027 -42.26 -3.23 -22.16
CA ASN A 1027 -43.12 -4.41 -22.36
C ASN A 1027 -43.33 -4.66 -23.84
N PHE A 1028 -43.12 -5.91 -24.25
CA PHE A 1028 -43.28 -6.39 -25.61
C PHE A 1028 -44.31 -7.52 -25.66
N SER A 1029 -45.05 -7.61 -26.76
CA SER A 1029 -45.92 -8.72 -27.07
C SER A 1029 -45.63 -9.36 -28.43
N GLY A 1030 -46.04 -10.61 -28.57
CA GLY A 1030 -46.10 -11.36 -29.81
C GLY A 1030 -47.29 -12.29 -29.79
N THR A 1031 -48.01 -12.40 -30.90
CA THR A 1031 -49.11 -13.36 -31.04
C THR A 1031 -48.98 -14.13 -32.35
N LYS A 1032 -49.42 -15.38 -32.33
CA LYS A 1032 -49.44 -16.27 -33.50
C LYS A 1032 -50.65 -17.19 -33.43
N GLU A 1033 -51.36 -17.30 -34.54
CA GLU A 1033 -52.46 -18.25 -34.66
C GLU A 1033 -51.93 -19.69 -34.66
N ILE A 1034 -52.54 -20.54 -33.84
CA ILE A 1034 -52.17 -21.94 -33.65
C ILE A 1034 -53.35 -22.85 -33.92
N THR A 1035 -53.04 -24.05 -34.37
CA THR A 1035 -54.00 -25.15 -34.53
C THR A 1035 -53.79 -26.12 -33.37
N PRO A 1036 -54.85 -26.56 -32.66
CA PRO A 1036 -54.72 -27.57 -31.61
C PRO A 1036 -54.16 -28.89 -32.14
N ASP A 1037 -53.31 -29.56 -31.37
CA ASP A 1037 -52.74 -30.87 -31.70
C ASP A 1037 -53.77 -32.00 -31.63
N TRP A 1038 -54.80 -31.83 -30.81
CA TRP A 1038 -55.91 -32.77 -30.69
C TRP A 1038 -57.08 -32.31 -31.55
N PRO A 1039 -57.67 -33.19 -32.35
CA PRO A 1039 -58.84 -32.84 -33.15
C PRO A 1039 -60.04 -32.65 -32.21
N THR A 1040 -60.42 -31.40 -31.96
CA THR A 1040 -61.69 -31.08 -31.31
C THR A 1040 -62.76 -30.94 -32.39
N ASP A 1041 -63.73 -31.85 -32.44
CA ASP A 1041 -64.91 -31.75 -33.32
C ASP A 1041 -65.91 -30.63 -32.88
N MET A 1042 -65.51 -29.77 -31.92
CA MET A 1042 -66.33 -28.66 -31.41
C MET A 1042 -65.86 -27.31 -31.96
N PRO A 1043 -66.79 -26.41 -32.38
CA PRO A 1043 -66.45 -25.07 -32.87
C PRO A 1043 -65.80 -24.23 -31.78
N VAL A 1044 -64.64 -23.67 -32.12
CA VAL A 1044 -63.58 -23.34 -31.16
C VAL A 1044 -63.83 -22.07 -30.32
N CYS A 1045 -64.85 -21.24 -30.56
CA CYS A 1045 -65.07 -20.00 -29.79
C CYS A 1045 -66.56 -19.60 -29.63
N SER A 1046 -67.44 -20.56 -29.33
CA SER A 1046 -68.83 -20.31 -28.90
C SER A 1046 -69.12 -20.92 -27.51
N GLU A 1047 -69.65 -20.12 -26.57
CA GLU A 1047 -69.87 -20.41 -25.14
C GLU A 1047 -69.99 -21.90 -24.77
N GLY A 1048 -68.92 -22.46 -24.19
CA GLY A 1048 -68.98 -23.64 -23.34
C GLY A 1048 -68.07 -24.80 -23.78
N LYS A 1049 -67.12 -25.15 -22.90
CA LYS A 1049 -66.22 -26.31 -22.96
C LYS A 1049 -65.26 -26.33 -24.16
N TYR A 1050 -64.12 -25.66 -24.02
CA TYR A 1050 -62.98 -25.83 -24.91
C TYR A 1050 -61.83 -26.50 -24.16
N THR A 1051 -61.13 -27.41 -24.85
CA THR A 1051 -59.86 -27.99 -24.41
C THR A 1051 -58.88 -27.80 -25.56
N VAL A 1052 -57.86 -26.98 -25.35
CA VAL A 1052 -56.84 -26.64 -26.33
C VAL A 1052 -55.55 -27.28 -25.89
N VAL A 1053 -54.90 -27.98 -26.82
CA VAL A 1053 -53.59 -28.57 -26.62
C VAL A 1053 -52.74 -28.11 -27.78
N TRP A 1054 -51.60 -27.48 -27.51
CA TRP A 1054 -50.65 -27.10 -28.55
C TRP A 1054 -49.21 -27.26 -28.07
N ALA A 1055 -48.46 -28.09 -28.76
CA ALA A 1055 -47.04 -28.33 -28.59
C ALA A 1055 -46.29 -27.60 -29.69
N GLY A 1056 -45.78 -26.42 -29.34
CA GLY A 1056 -44.92 -25.64 -30.23
C GLY A 1056 -44.21 -24.51 -29.51
N SER A 1057 -43.32 -23.84 -30.22
CA SER A 1057 -42.55 -22.71 -29.69
C SER A 1057 -43.42 -21.44 -29.66
N PRO A 1058 -43.53 -20.74 -28.52
CA PRO A 1058 -44.26 -19.49 -28.42
C PRO A 1058 -43.70 -18.43 -29.40
N PRO A 1059 -44.52 -17.48 -29.90
CA PRO A 1059 -44.06 -16.48 -30.87
C PRO A 1059 -43.05 -15.51 -30.25
N ASP A 1060 -42.12 -14.98 -31.04
CA ASP A 1060 -41.21 -13.93 -30.56
C ASP A 1060 -42.00 -12.66 -30.19
N ALA A 1061 -41.73 -12.11 -29.00
CA ALA A 1061 -42.28 -10.83 -28.55
C ALA A 1061 -41.41 -9.67 -29.02
N GLY A 1062 -41.62 -9.26 -30.28
CA GLY A 1062 -40.93 -8.13 -30.92
C GLY A 1062 -41.75 -6.83 -31.00
N THR A 1063 -43.03 -6.85 -30.67
CA THR A 1063 -43.90 -5.66 -30.74
C THR A 1063 -43.83 -4.91 -29.42
N LEU A 1064 -43.34 -3.67 -29.41
CA LEU A 1064 -43.34 -2.83 -28.20
C LEU A 1064 -44.77 -2.37 -27.89
N ASP A 1065 -45.27 -2.76 -26.71
CA ASP A 1065 -46.60 -2.37 -26.23
C ASP A 1065 -46.55 -1.09 -25.40
N SER A 1066 -45.56 -0.98 -24.52
CA SER A 1066 -45.36 0.16 -23.62
C SER A 1066 -43.92 0.29 -23.14
N GLU A 1067 -43.53 1.51 -22.80
CA GLU A 1067 -42.24 1.84 -22.19
C GLU A 1067 -42.49 2.90 -21.11
N ASP A 1068 -41.80 2.78 -19.97
CA ASP A 1068 -41.83 3.79 -18.92
C ASP A 1068 -41.25 5.12 -19.43
N ALA A 1069 -41.88 6.26 -19.12
CA ALA A 1069 -41.38 7.56 -19.57
C ALA A 1069 -40.09 7.98 -18.85
N ASP A 1070 -40.00 7.67 -17.54
CA ASP A 1070 -38.94 8.07 -16.63
C ASP A 1070 -38.41 6.88 -15.81
N TRP A 1071 -37.27 7.07 -15.17
CA TRP A 1071 -36.72 6.12 -14.19
C TRP A 1071 -37.53 6.16 -12.88
N VAL A 1072 -37.83 5.01 -12.31
CA VAL A 1072 -38.58 4.88 -11.06
C VAL A 1072 -37.82 4.04 -10.02
N GLU A 1073 -38.04 4.31 -8.74
CA GLU A 1073 -37.48 3.51 -7.65
C GLU A 1073 -38.04 2.08 -7.69
N CYS A 1074 -37.16 1.08 -7.69
CA CYS A 1074 -37.53 -0.34 -7.64
C CYS A 1074 -37.21 -1.02 -6.30
N GLY A 1075 -36.88 -0.23 -5.28
CA GLY A 1075 -36.42 -0.73 -3.98
C GLY A 1075 -35.02 -1.34 -4.09
N LEU A 1076 -34.77 -2.42 -3.36
CA LEU A 1076 -33.47 -3.10 -3.33
C LEU A 1076 -33.26 -4.11 -4.46
N GLY A 1077 -33.98 -3.99 -5.58
CA GLY A 1077 -33.85 -4.94 -6.69
C GLY A 1077 -34.68 -4.59 -7.93
N ALA A 1078 -34.31 -5.18 -9.07
CA ALA A 1078 -35.05 -5.04 -10.33
C ALA A 1078 -35.38 -6.43 -10.88
N SER A 1079 -36.46 -6.55 -11.65
CA SER A 1079 -36.82 -7.82 -12.29
C SER A 1079 -37.36 -7.62 -13.70
N ALA A 1080 -37.19 -8.64 -14.52
CA ALA A 1080 -37.66 -8.74 -15.89
C ALA A 1080 -38.22 -10.16 -16.10
N SER A 1081 -39.24 -10.31 -16.94
CA SER A 1081 -39.89 -11.60 -17.13
C SER A 1081 -40.42 -11.77 -18.54
N SER A 1082 -40.44 -13.02 -19.02
CA SER A 1082 -41.13 -13.39 -20.26
C SER A 1082 -42.03 -14.57 -19.98
N SER A 1083 -43.27 -14.54 -20.44
CA SER A 1083 -44.20 -15.66 -20.35
C SER A 1083 -44.83 -15.95 -21.71
N GLY A 1084 -45.01 -17.24 -22.00
CA GLY A 1084 -45.63 -17.72 -23.24
C GLY A 1084 -46.67 -18.78 -22.93
N GLY A 1085 -47.80 -18.71 -23.63
CA GLY A 1085 -48.93 -19.62 -23.44
C GLY A 1085 -50.02 -19.43 -24.49
N ILE A 1086 -51.19 -19.97 -24.21
CA ILE A 1086 -52.37 -19.86 -25.08
C ILE A 1086 -53.34 -18.83 -24.50
N ASP A 1087 -53.78 -17.87 -25.32
CA ASP A 1087 -54.81 -16.91 -24.95
C ASP A 1087 -56.18 -17.59 -25.09
N LEU A 1088 -56.85 -17.82 -23.98
CA LEU A 1088 -58.17 -18.46 -23.92
C LEU A 1088 -59.32 -17.48 -24.09
N ASP A 1089 -59.05 -16.17 -24.06
CA ASP A 1089 -60.05 -15.11 -24.18
C ASP A 1089 -60.13 -14.55 -25.61
N ASN A 1090 -59.09 -14.72 -26.42
CA ASN A 1090 -59.06 -14.28 -27.82
C ASN A 1090 -58.80 -15.43 -28.80
N CYS A 1091 -59.76 -15.63 -29.71
CA CYS A 1091 -59.63 -16.51 -30.85
C CYS A 1091 -59.80 -15.79 -32.18
N THR A 1092 -59.29 -16.38 -33.27
CA THR A 1092 -59.54 -15.93 -34.64
C THR A 1092 -60.33 -16.97 -35.43
N GLY A 1093 -61.51 -16.56 -35.94
CA GLY A 1093 -62.33 -17.40 -36.82
C GLY A 1093 -62.91 -18.66 -36.16
N SER A 1094 -63.22 -19.67 -36.97
CA SER A 1094 -63.94 -20.87 -36.51
C SER A 1094 -63.05 -21.90 -35.81
N ASN A 1095 -61.71 -21.83 -35.95
CA ASN A 1095 -60.77 -22.90 -35.57
C ASN A 1095 -59.42 -22.42 -34.96
N GLY A 1096 -59.13 -21.12 -34.82
CA GLY A 1096 -57.80 -20.62 -34.45
C GLY A 1096 -57.71 -20.09 -33.02
N PHE A 1097 -56.86 -20.69 -32.19
CA PHE A 1097 -56.43 -20.12 -30.91
C PHE A 1097 -55.19 -19.25 -31.13
N LEU A 1098 -54.92 -18.30 -30.23
CA LEU A 1098 -53.70 -17.50 -30.27
C LEU A 1098 -52.70 -18.01 -29.23
N ALA A 1099 -51.50 -18.37 -29.68
CA ALA A 1099 -50.35 -18.38 -28.78
C ALA A 1099 -49.89 -16.94 -28.57
N TYR A 1100 -49.57 -16.58 -27.33
CA TYR A 1100 -49.05 -15.27 -26.96
C TYR A 1100 -47.66 -15.40 -26.35
N THR A 1101 -46.93 -14.30 -26.39
CA THR A 1101 -45.76 -14.07 -25.54
C THR A 1101 -45.80 -12.65 -25.02
N HIS A 1102 -45.61 -12.51 -23.71
CA HIS A 1102 -45.33 -11.24 -23.06
C HIS A 1102 -43.87 -11.25 -22.63
N ARG A 1103 -43.13 -10.19 -22.93
CA ARG A 1103 -41.73 -10.03 -22.54
C ARG A 1103 -41.52 -8.63 -21.96
N GLN A 1104 -41.09 -8.59 -20.73
CA GLN A 1104 -40.71 -7.41 -20.00
C GLN A 1104 -39.18 -7.35 -19.94
N VAL A 1105 -38.60 -6.24 -20.43
CA VAL A 1105 -37.18 -5.92 -20.34
C VAL A 1105 -37.03 -4.77 -19.36
N THR A 1106 -36.06 -4.87 -18.45
CA THR A 1106 -35.89 -3.88 -17.37
C THR A 1106 -34.46 -3.38 -17.33
N ALA A 1107 -34.26 -2.11 -17.66
CA ALA A 1107 -32.99 -1.43 -17.38
C ALA A 1107 -32.93 -1.04 -15.90
N TYR A 1108 -31.75 -1.09 -15.29
CA TYR A 1108 -31.53 -0.72 -13.89
C TYR A 1108 -30.24 0.08 -13.70
N ARG A 1109 -30.21 0.93 -12.68
CA ARG A 1109 -29.03 1.74 -12.31
C ARG A 1109 -29.03 2.11 -10.82
N VAL A 1110 -27.85 2.46 -10.32
CA VAL A 1110 -27.70 3.12 -9.01
C VAL A 1110 -27.97 4.62 -9.16
N GLN A 1111 -28.77 5.17 -8.27
CA GLN A 1111 -29.00 6.61 -8.17
C GLN A 1111 -28.82 7.04 -6.71
N LEU A 1112 -28.16 8.17 -6.48
CA LEU A 1112 -28.06 8.74 -5.14
C LEU A 1112 -29.44 9.20 -4.65
N THR A 1113 -29.72 9.03 -3.36
CA THR A 1113 -30.92 9.60 -2.76
C THR A 1113 -30.90 11.12 -2.90
N THR A 1114 -32.07 11.71 -3.18
CA THR A 1114 -32.21 13.16 -3.46
C THR A 1114 -31.51 14.01 -2.40
N GLY A 1115 -30.65 14.93 -2.86
CA GLY A 1115 -29.88 15.86 -2.02
C GLY A 1115 -28.40 15.50 -1.89
N TYR A 1116 -28.05 14.20 -1.93
CA TYR A 1116 -26.65 13.76 -1.86
C TYR A 1116 -25.88 13.92 -3.16
N GLU A 1117 -26.53 14.30 -4.28
CA GLU A 1117 -25.81 14.55 -5.52
C GLU A 1117 -24.78 15.68 -5.36
N LEU A 1118 -25.05 16.64 -4.47
CA LEU A 1118 -24.15 17.74 -4.17
C LEU A 1118 -22.94 17.35 -3.34
N ALA A 1119 -23.00 16.20 -2.65
CA ALA A 1119 -21.92 15.65 -1.84
C ALA A 1119 -20.83 14.97 -2.67
N ILE A 1120 -20.97 14.93 -4.00
CA ILE A 1120 -19.95 14.45 -4.93
C ILE A 1120 -19.56 15.55 -5.94
N PRO A 1121 -18.29 15.56 -6.38
CA PRO A 1121 -17.80 16.44 -7.42
C PRO A 1121 -18.61 16.31 -8.71
N ALA A 1122 -18.84 17.46 -9.38
CA ALA A 1122 -19.61 17.50 -10.62
C ALA A 1122 -19.02 16.61 -11.73
N ALA A 1123 -17.70 16.40 -11.75
CA ALA A 1123 -16.99 15.67 -12.79
C ALA A 1123 -17.49 14.23 -13.01
N TRP A 1124 -17.98 13.57 -11.95
CA TRP A 1124 -18.49 12.19 -12.04
C TRP A 1124 -19.91 12.02 -11.51
N ARG A 1125 -20.58 13.11 -11.09
CA ARG A 1125 -22.00 13.09 -10.70
C ARG A 1125 -22.89 12.47 -11.77
N ASP A 1126 -22.71 12.89 -13.01
CA ASP A 1126 -23.47 12.37 -14.15
C ASP A 1126 -23.11 10.91 -14.50
N GLN A 1127 -21.96 10.43 -14.01
CA GLN A 1127 -21.44 9.11 -14.29
C GLN A 1127 -21.87 8.08 -13.25
N VAL A 1128 -22.25 8.46 -12.03
CA VAL A 1128 -22.71 7.52 -10.98
C VAL A 1128 -23.78 6.57 -11.50
N ALA A 1129 -24.74 7.10 -12.25
CA ALA A 1129 -25.80 6.32 -12.89
C ALA A 1129 -25.30 5.27 -13.90
N SER A 1130 -24.09 5.44 -14.44
CA SER A 1130 -23.47 4.56 -15.43
C SER A 1130 -22.36 3.65 -14.88
N ILE A 1131 -21.65 4.09 -13.84
CA ILE A 1131 -20.49 3.38 -13.27
C ILE A 1131 -20.72 2.86 -11.85
N GLY A 1132 -21.85 3.22 -11.24
CA GLY A 1132 -22.26 2.78 -9.92
C GLY A 1132 -22.70 1.32 -9.91
N GLY A 1133 -22.31 0.60 -8.86
CA GLY A 1133 -22.63 -0.81 -8.67
C GLY A 1133 -22.68 -1.23 -7.21
N PHE A 1134 -23.18 -2.43 -6.97
CA PHE A 1134 -23.38 -3.02 -5.65
C PHE A 1134 -23.13 -4.54 -5.72
N VAL A 1135 -22.96 -5.19 -4.56
CA VAL A 1135 -22.95 -6.65 -4.49
C VAL A 1135 -24.38 -7.12 -4.43
N GLY A 1136 -24.79 -8.03 -5.31
CA GLY A 1136 -26.16 -8.52 -5.34
C GLY A 1136 -26.31 -9.93 -5.87
N ILE A 1137 -27.48 -10.53 -5.64
CA ILE A 1137 -27.86 -11.81 -6.24
C ILE A 1137 -28.50 -11.52 -7.59
N TYR A 1138 -27.95 -12.10 -8.64
CA TYR A 1138 -28.60 -12.29 -9.93
C TYR A 1138 -29.31 -13.65 -9.92
N GLN A 1139 -30.62 -13.65 -10.07
CA GLN A 1139 -31.43 -14.86 -10.17
C GLN A 1139 -32.04 -14.95 -11.57
N SER A 1140 -31.99 -16.13 -12.17
CA SER A 1140 -32.73 -16.47 -13.38
C SER A 1140 -33.49 -17.77 -13.13
N SER A 1141 -34.80 -17.75 -13.33
CA SER A 1141 -35.64 -18.95 -13.25
C SER A 1141 -36.30 -19.18 -14.60
N THR A 1142 -36.15 -20.39 -15.12
CA THR A 1142 -36.81 -20.87 -16.33
C THR A 1142 -37.81 -21.93 -15.91
N GLN A 1143 -39.09 -21.63 -16.09
CA GLN A 1143 -40.20 -22.53 -15.84
C GLN A 1143 -40.77 -23.01 -17.16
N GLN A 1144 -40.96 -24.32 -17.28
CA GLN A 1144 -41.59 -24.91 -18.44
C GLN A 1144 -42.93 -25.49 -18.02
N ALA A 1145 -43.96 -25.14 -18.77
CA ALA A 1145 -45.24 -25.82 -18.66
C ALA A 1145 -45.07 -27.31 -18.99
N ARG A 1146 -45.48 -28.21 -18.08
CA ARG A 1146 -45.60 -29.65 -18.39
C ARG A 1146 -46.99 -30.16 -18.03
N CYS A 1147 -47.45 -31.09 -18.86
CA CYS A 1147 -48.63 -31.90 -18.66
C CYS A 1147 -48.29 -33.30 -19.16
N ASN A 1148 -48.75 -34.34 -18.48
CA ASN A 1148 -48.52 -35.73 -18.89
C ASN A 1148 -49.77 -36.30 -19.55
N ASP A 1149 -49.60 -36.93 -20.72
CA ASP A 1149 -50.66 -37.74 -21.34
C ASP A 1149 -51.04 -38.85 -20.36
N VAL A 1150 -52.30 -38.90 -19.94
CA VAL A 1150 -52.86 -40.01 -19.19
C VAL A 1150 -53.84 -40.78 -20.05
N THR A 1151 -53.90 -42.08 -19.83
CA THR A 1151 -54.78 -43.02 -20.57
C THR A 1151 -55.87 -43.61 -19.69
N SER A 1152 -56.08 -43.01 -18.51
CA SER A 1152 -57.16 -43.34 -17.58
C SER A 1152 -57.87 -42.06 -17.16
N ALA A 1153 -59.20 -42.09 -17.10
CA ALA A 1153 -59.99 -40.98 -16.57
C ALA A 1153 -59.69 -40.70 -15.09
N ASP A 1154 -59.25 -41.71 -14.33
CA ASP A 1154 -58.93 -41.60 -12.91
C ASP A 1154 -57.59 -40.87 -12.66
N ASP A 1155 -56.70 -40.86 -13.66
CA ASP A 1155 -55.38 -40.20 -13.59
C ASP A 1155 -55.40 -38.77 -14.17
N ALA A 1156 -56.54 -38.32 -14.72
CA ALA A 1156 -56.71 -37.00 -15.31
C ALA A 1156 -57.08 -35.96 -14.22
N ASP A 1157 -56.08 -35.31 -13.65
CA ASP A 1157 -56.21 -34.45 -12.45
C ASP A 1157 -55.93 -32.95 -12.70
N GLY A 1158 -55.90 -32.52 -13.97
CA GLY A 1158 -55.51 -31.16 -14.37
C GLY A 1158 -56.17 -30.02 -13.54
N CYS A 1159 -55.36 -29.35 -12.71
CA CYS A 1159 -55.68 -28.13 -11.94
C CYS A 1159 -56.99 -28.13 -11.14
N CYS A 1160 -57.05 -28.83 -9.99
CA CYS A 1160 -58.13 -28.68 -9.00
C CYS A 1160 -57.59 -28.05 -7.68
N PRO A 1161 -57.78 -26.74 -7.43
CA PRO A 1161 -57.31 -26.08 -6.19
C PRO A 1161 -57.93 -26.66 -4.91
N ASP A 1162 -59.12 -27.25 -5.02
CA ASP A 1162 -59.95 -27.75 -3.91
C ASP A 1162 -59.97 -29.29 -3.79
N TYR A 1163 -59.03 -30.01 -4.41
CA TYR A 1163 -58.98 -31.48 -4.36
C TYR A 1163 -58.94 -32.04 -2.93
N GLN A 1164 -58.38 -31.28 -1.97
CA GLN A 1164 -58.32 -31.67 -0.56
C GLN A 1164 -59.64 -31.49 0.20
N THR A 1165 -60.57 -30.65 -0.28
CA THR A 1165 -61.77 -30.22 0.46
C THR A 1165 -63.06 -30.81 -0.11
N ASP A 1166 -63.16 -31.06 -1.41
CA ASP A 1166 -64.32 -31.76 -2.01
C ASP A 1166 -63.95 -32.53 -3.29
N PRO A 1167 -63.59 -33.83 -3.19
CA PRO A 1167 -63.21 -34.65 -4.35
C PRO A 1167 -64.36 -34.92 -5.33
N GLY A 1168 -65.62 -34.61 -4.98
CA GLY A 1168 -66.78 -34.83 -5.84
C GLY A 1168 -67.01 -33.74 -6.90
N LEU A 1169 -66.32 -32.60 -6.79
CA LEU A 1169 -66.41 -31.47 -7.74
C LEU A 1169 -65.43 -31.57 -8.92
N CYS A 1170 -64.36 -32.36 -8.78
CA CYS A 1170 -63.41 -32.62 -9.87
C CYS A 1170 -63.92 -33.84 -10.67
N GLY A 1171 -64.79 -33.61 -11.66
CA GLY A 1171 -65.09 -34.64 -12.67
C GLY A 1171 -63.88 -34.88 -13.58
N PRO A 1172 -63.90 -35.93 -14.42
CA PRO A 1172 -62.86 -36.20 -15.44
C PRO A 1172 -62.97 -35.18 -16.59
N ASP A 1173 -62.99 -33.88 -16.28
CA ASP A 1173 -63.25 -32.79 -17.22
C ASP A 1173 -62.06 -32.53 -18.17
N TRP A 1174 -60.89 -33.11 -17.86
CA TRP A 1174 -59.70 -33.11 -18.72
C TRP A 1174 -59.45 -34.46 -19.39
N TRP A 1175 -60.45 -35.33 -19.37
CA TRP A 1175 -60.46 -36.62 -20.06
C TRP A 1175 -61.43 -36.54 -21.24
N ASP A 1176 -60.90 -36.73 -22.44
CA ASP A 1176 -61.70 -36.93 -23.64
C ASP A 1176 -62.10 -38.42 -23.72
N THR A 1177 -63.37 -38.70 -23.48
CA THR A 1177 -63.92 -40.06 -23.56
C THR A 1177 -63.90 -40.66 -24.96
N ASP A 1178 -63.95 -39.83 -26.01
CA ASP A 1178 -64.00 -40.29 -27.40
C ASP A 1178 -62.61 -40.63 -27.93
N LEU A 1179 -61.59 -39.92 -27.45
CA LEU A 1179 -60.18 -40.17 -27.78
C LEU A 1179 -59.47 -41.12 -26.81
N GLY A 1180 -60.03 -41.37 -25.62
CA GLY A 1180 -59.43 -42.22 -24.60
C GLY A 1180 -58.13 -41.64 -24.03
N LYS A 1181 -58.07 -40.31 -23.90
CA LYS A 1181 -56.89 -39.56 -23.46
C LYS A 1181 -57.29 -38.45 -22.50
N GLY A 1182 -56.42 -38.12 -21.56
CA GLY A 1182 -56.55 -36.93 -20.73
C GLY A 1182 -55.19 -36.39 -20.30
N TRP A 1183 -55.19 -35.37 -19.44
CA TRP A 1183 -53.95 -34.79 -18.91
C TRP A 1183 -53.91 -34.87 -17.38
N GLY A 1184 -52.75 -35.29 -16.86
CA GLY A 1184 -52.44 -35.30 -15.43
C GLY A 1184 -51.16 -34.54 -15.10
N GLY A 1185 -51.09 -33.96 -13.89
CA GLY A 1185 -49.95 -33.22 -13.38
C GLY A 1185 -49.65 -31.94 -14.16
N CYS A 1186 -50.67 -31.19 -14.58
CA CYS A 1186 -50.47 -29.94 -15.31
C CYS A 1186 -50.01 -28.81 -14.38
N GLY A 1187 -48.82 -28.28 -14.62
CA GLY A 1187 -48.27 -27.16 -13.87
C GLY A 1187 -46.97 -26.60 -14.47
N PRO A 1188 -46.54 -25.42 -14.01
CA PRO A 1188 -45.18 -24.96 -14.28
C PRO A 1188 -44.19 -25.83 -13.50
N TYR A 1189 -43.18 -26.35 -14.18
CA TYR A 1189 -42.07 -27.08 -13.56
C TYR A 1189 -40.78 -26.27 -13.75
N PRO A 1190 -40.00 -26.03 -12.69
CA PRO A 1190 -38.69 -25.41 -12.83
C PRO A 1190 -37.80 -26.34 -13.67
N VAL A 1191 -37.21 -25.79 -14.73
CA VAL A 1191 -36.27 -26.50 -15.62
C VAL A 1191 -34.85 -26.06 -15.34
N GLU A 1192 -34.67 -24.78 -15.05
CA GLU A 1192 -33.38 -24.20 -14.73
C GLU A 1192 -33.58 -23.08 -13.71
N GLU A 1193 -32.84 -23.13 -12.62
CA GLU A 1193 -32.75 -22.03 -11.66
C GLU A 1193 -31.29 -21.73 -11.42
N ILE A 1194 -30.90 -20.51 -11.76
CA ILE A 1194 -29.56 -19.96 -11.54
C ILE A 1194 -29.72 -18.87 -10.48
N ALA A 1195 -28.98 -18.98 -9.38
CA ALA A 1195 -28.80 -17.91 -8.43
C ALA A 1195 -27.31 -17.69 -8.25
N GLU A 1196 -26.83 -16.55 -8.73
CA GLU A 1196 -25.42 -16.19 -8.71
C GLU A 1196 -25.24 -14.85 -8.02
N CYS A 1197 -24.36 -14.82 -7.03
CA CYS A 1197 -23.98 -13.58 -6.39
C CYS A 1197 -22.84 -12.93 -7.19
N ARG A 1198 -23.00 -11.64 -7.54
CA ARG A 1198 -22.12 -10.92 -8.48
C ARG A 1198 -21.96 -9.46 -8.04
N MET A 1199 -20.84 -8.85 -8.46
CA MET A 1199 -20.71 -7.40 -8.51
C MET A 1199 -21.56 -6.88 -9.69
N LEU A 1200 -22.67 -6.20 -9.39
CA LEU A 1200 -23.61 -5.70 -10.40
C LEU A 1200 -23.42 -4.20 -10.59
N SER A 1201 -23.23 -3.76 -11.83
CA SER A 1201 -23.28 -2.35 -12.23
C SER A 1201 -24.54 -2.07 -13.04
N ALA A 1202 -24.83 -0.80 -13.34
CA ALA A 1202 -25.95 -0.40 -14.18
C ALA A 1202 -26.02 -1.25 -15.48
N GLY A 1203 -27.22 -1.70 -15.85
CA GLY A 1203 -27.38 -2.69 -16.90
C GLY A 1203 -28.82 -2.89 -17.35
N THR A 1204 -29.05 -3.95 -18.13
CA THR A 1204 -30.38 -4.33 -18.64
C THR A 1204 -30.63 -5.80 -18.42
N LEU A 1205 -31.75 -6.11 -17.78
CA LEU A 1205 -32.27 -7.46 -17.58
C LEU A 1205 -33.20 -7.79 -18.74
N ASP A 1206 -32.82 -8.79 -19.52
CA ASP A 1206 -33.58 -9.25 -20.66
C ASP A 1206 -33.74 -10.77 -20.61
N PRO A 1207 -34.94 -11.28 -20.29
CA PRO A 1207 -35.19 -12.72 -20.21
C PRO A 1207 -35.10 -13.40 -21.59
N GLY A 1208 -35.24 -12.65 -22.68
CA GLY A 1208 -35.37 -13.20 -24.03
C GLY A 1208 -36.74 -13.83 -24.25
N THR A 1209 -36.80 -14.83 -25.14
CA THR A 1209 -38.03 -15.58 -25.44
C THR A 1209 -38.27 -16.65 -24.37
N PRO A 1210 -39.52 -16.92 -23.95
CA PRO A 1210 -39.84 -18.02 -23.04
C PRO A 1210 -39.39 -19.37 -23.62
N PRO A 1211 -39.07 -20.36 -22.76
CA PRO A 1211 -38.66 -21.67 -23.23
C PRO A 1211 -39.81 -22.41 -23.91
N ASP A 1212 -39.46 -23.23 -24.90
CA ASP A 1212 -40.41 -24.16 -25.53
C ASP A 1212 -40.99 -25.11 -24.48
N GLY A 1213 -42.31 -25.27 -24.47
CA GLY A 1213 -43.03 -26.13 -23.52
C GLY A 1213 -43.23 -27.56 -24.01
N ALA A 1214 -43.56 -28.47 -23.08
CA ALA A 1214 -44.45 -29.60 -23.40
C ALA A 1214 -45.82 -29.01 -23.82
N PRO A 1215 -46.83 -29.78 -24.26
CA PRO A 1215 -48.05 -29.19 -24.80
C PRO A 1215 -48.65 -28.14 -23.83
N PHE A 1216 -48.82 -26.93 -24.34
CA PHE A 1216 -49.58 -25.90 -23.65
C PHE A 1216 -51.03 -26.36 -23.66
N VAL A 1217 -51.60 -26.52 -22.47
CA VAL A 1217 -52.96 -26.99 -22.28
C VAL A 1217 -53.76 -25.85 -21.65
N GLY A 1218 -54.90 -25.54 -22.25
CA GLY A 1218 -55.83 -24.56 -21.74
C GLY A 1218 -57.27 -25.03 -21.89
N GLY A 1219 -58.10 -24.80 -20.89
CA GLY A 1219 -59.48 -25.24 -20.93
C GLY A 1219 -60.43 -24.42 -20.07
N HIS A 1220 -61.70 -24.42 -20.47
CA HIS A 1220 -62.76 -23.60 -19.87
C HIS A 1220 -64.01 -24.44 -19.58
N ASN A 1221 -64.29 -24.72 -18.31
CA ASN A 1221 -65.50 -25.43 -17.90
C ASN A 1221 -66.65 -24.45 -17.56
N THR A 1222 -67.88 -24.80 -17.89
CA THR A 1222 -69.10 -24.02 -17.64
C THR A 1222 -69.71 -24.25 -16.24
N GLN A 1223 -69.04 -24.99 -15.36
CA GLN A 1223 -69.48 -25.08 -13.97
C GLN A 1223 -69.47 -23.67 -13.35
N SER A 1224 -70.35 -23.40 -12.38
CA SER A 1224 -70.43 -22.10 -11.72
C SER A 1224 -69.80 -22.23 -10.33
N PRO A 1225 -68.69 -21.51 -10.02
CA PRO A 1225 -67.99 -20.55 -10.87
C PRO A 1225 -67.14 -21.23 -11.98
N PRO A 1226 -66.97 -20.60 -13.15
CA PRO A 1226 -66.19 -21.17 -14.25
C PRO A 1226 -64.73 -21.35 -13.82
N VAL A 1227 -64.25 -22.58 -13.90
CA VAL A 1227 -62.86 -22.93 -13.61
C VAL A 1227 -62.06 -22.78 -14.91
N ARG A 1228 -61.10 -21.85 -14.89
CA ARG A 1228 -60.16 -21.58 -15.99
C ARG A 1228 -58.79 -22.08 -15.58
N CYS A 1229 -58.17 -22.94 -16.40
CA CYS A 1229 -56.81 -23.39 -16.15
C CYS A 1229 -56.02 -23.35 -17.47
N GLY A 1230 -54.89 -22.66 -17.44
CA GLY A 1230 -53.91 -22.64 -18.52
C GLY A 1230 -52.52 -22.80 -17.91
N ASN A 1231 -51.65 -23.58 -18.56
CA ASN A 1231 -50.23 -23.61 -18.22
C ASN A 1231 -49.48 -22.56 -19.06
N SER A 1232 -48.43 -21.96 -18.49
CA SER A 1232 -47.54 -21.06 -19.22
C SER A 1232 -46.10 -21.42 -18.91
N SER A 1233 -45.25 -21.27 -19.91
CA SER A 1233 -43.80 -21.32 -19.76
C SER A 1233 -43.33 -19.91 -19.49
N GLY A 1234 -42.35 -19.78 -18.61
CA GLY A 1234 -41.85 -18.48 -18.19
C GLY A 1234 -40.35 -18.48 -18.04
N LYS A 1235 -39.76 -17.31 -18.20
CA LYS A 1235 -38.41 -17.02 -17.74
C LYS A 1235 -38.44 -15.72 -16.96
N SER A 1236 -37.88 -15.70 -15.76
CA SER A 1236 -37.72 -14.50 -14.97
C SER A 1236 -36.24 -14.27 -14.69
N ILE A 1237 -35.84 -13.01 -14.68
CA ILE A 1237 -34.53 -12.57 -14.23
C ILE A 1237 -34.77 -11.51 -13.16
N SER A 1238 -34.09 -11.60 -12.02
CA SER A 1238 -34.13 -10.59 -10.97
C SER A 1238 -32.75 -10.32 -10.39
N ILE A 1239 -32.58 -9.12 -9.86
CA ILE A 1239 -31.42 -8.73 -9.07
C ILE A 1239 -31.87 -8.24 -7.70
N SER A 1240 -31.07 -8.49 -6.67
CA SER A 1240 -31.30 -7.96 -5.31
C SER A 1240 -29.99 -7.52 -4.66
N VAL A 1241 -29.96 -6.34 -4.04
CA VAL A 1241 -28.81 -5.81 -3.28
C VAL A 1241 -28.56 -6.67 -2.03
N LEU A 1242 -27.30 -6.98 -1.74
CA LEU A 1242 -26.88 -7.76 -0.57
C LEU A 1242 -26.00 -7.01 0.43
N ASN A 1243 -25.46 -5.84 0.10
CA ASN A 1243 -24.52 -5.14 0.97
C ASN A 1243 -25.16 -3.99 1.77
N ASP A 1244 -24.68 -3.79 3.00
CA ASP A 1244 -25.10 -2.70 3.90
C ASP A 1244 -24.28 -1.41 3.67
N PRO A 1245 -24.76 -0.25 4.15
CA PRO A 1245 -25.04 0.90 3.29
C PRO A 1245 -23.80 1.43 2.57
N GLY A 1246 -23.83 1.33 1.24
CA GLY A 1246 -22.83 1.90 0.35
C GLY A 1246 -22.90 1.23 -1.01
N PHE A 1247 -22.36 1.89 -2.01
CA PHE A 1247 -22.19 1.32 -3.34
C PHE A 1247 -20.74 1.54 -3.76
N PHE A 1248 -20.34 1.04 -4.92
CA PHE A 1248 -19.03 1.31 -5.49
C PHE A 1248 -19.15 1.97 -6.85
N VAL A 1249 -18.11 2.70 -7.24
CA VAL A 1249 -17.94 3.17 -8.62
C VAL A 1249 -16.83 2.38 -9.29
N THR A 1250 -17.09 1.89 -10.50
CA THR A 1250 -16.09 1.19 -11.32
C THR A 1250 -15.50 2.15 -12.34
N ILE A 1251 -14.22 2.49 -12.19
CA ILE A 1251 -13.51 3.34 -13.15
C ILE A 1251 -12.91 2.45 -14.24
N PRO A 1252 -13.30 2.64 -15.51
CA PRO A 1252 -12.80 1.82 -16.61
C PRO A 1252 -11.30 2.08 -16.86
N LEU A 1253 -10.59 0.99 -17.19
CA LEU A 1253 -9.22 1.05 -17.66
C LEU A 1253 -9.18 1.33 -19.16
N VAL A 1254 -8.31 2.25 -19.58
CA VAL A 1254 -8.02 2.57 -20.98
C VAL A 1254 -6.55 2.34 -21.28
N ASP A 1255 -6.25 1.84 -22.47
CA ASP A 1255 -4.87 1.66 -22.90
C ASP A 1255 -4.27 3.03 -23.26
N LEU A 1256 -2.95 3.14 -23.16
CA LEU A 1256 -2.23 4.35 -23.56
C LEU A 1256 -2.47 4.59 -25.07
N GLU A 1257 -3.06 5.72 -25.43
CA GLU A 1257 -3.17 6.09 -26.86
C GLU A 1257 -1.76 6.25 -27.45
N SER A 1258 -1.53 5.62 -28.61
CA SER A 1258 -0.26 5.62 -29.35
C SER A 1258 0.10 6.99 -29.91
#